data_AF-A0A2H6AXZ5-F1
#
_entry.id   AF-A0A2H6AXZ5-F1
#
_cell.length_a   1.000
_cell.length_b   1.000
_cell.length_c   1.000
_cell.angle_alpha   90.00
_cell.angle_beta   90.00
_cell.angle_gamma   90.00
#
_symmetry.space_group_name_H-M   'P 1'
#
loop_
_entity.id
_entity.type
_entity.pdbx_description
1 polymer ?
#
loop_
_entity_poly.entity_id
_entity_poly.type
_entity_poly.pdbx_seq_one_letter_code
_entity_poly.pdbx_strand_id
1 'polypeptide(L)'
;MAETGFSGLAVRYGTLRRSHELVRIAGALRRAGVRALAIKGPALAVVIGDAPDSRLSGDLDFLVPHAEVEAAGQVLRMLGFVPRPRSNGLARQIHFVRSDPPFRVDLHWHVAPAHIALPLDLERMWRERTVLTVHGRPVDTLSVVDHLFLATFYCIKEAPRVEHRYLLDVLRLASLFERTAWRRLRERAEEARAVRIVAIAVRTAFAAAGEPLPRAFAELFPEEEAVAAAVDDLLARARDPRSAIKHRIATYLAHFFHHGRYREHWRDRLRPILLLPLFLLLPEDDDVERAAASGRSPYVERLKRLSEVVAVLREARARRRADREFERALGRADTRLRPAADVELHLLADRGLLFAPHSGELCALTTSATWIWCALCEGLDLGEVRSAFARAFSLQPDEAERVIADLLRAWWRHGLLADAPRPPAKAPATPAAPAAPAAELPPPSGDGLDLELRIRDLRYGLALARPAAPGVLPFLAHWQDGGFAAARPAEWISARVDQADGEWRVVIDGQLRAATFALAQLGPEVQYALAIDAARRRGYDLWLDASMLADRDGAVLLIGSSLSDSLPLAFALARQGLERVADRWVLLAGEPLRAMGLPVSAGIGPEEWEELRRRHPEIAGGAIPRDGDGCFEAFLAPPSGERTGSEALAVRLLVFPRRREGAATVLAAVDPAEALELLLTEGLAEEVQFDAGRVERLIRWIREVPAVRLDFGDPEEAACCLLARGRSPAGTG
;
A
#
# COMPACT_ATOMS: atom_id res chain seq x y z
N MET A 1 3.18 -4.69 -32.34
CA MET A 1 2.61 -4.67 -30.98
C MET A 1 3.56 -3.84 -30.13
N ALA A 2 3.41 -2.53 -30.19
CA ALA A 2 4.19 -1.61 -29.37
C ALA A 2 3.70 -1.73 -27.93
N GLU A 3 4.61 -2.01 -26.99
CA GLU A 3 4.36 -1.90 -25.56
C GLU A 3 3.99 -0.45 -25.24
N THR A 4 2.70 -0.12 -25.31
CA THR A 4 2.14 1.11 -24.77
C THR A 4 2.18 0.99 -23.25
N GLY A 5 3.22 1.48 -22.61
CA GLY A 5 3.30 1.32 -21.17
C GLY A 5 4.46 2.05 -20.55
N PHE A 6 4.20 3.27 -20.11
CA PHE A 6 4.86 3.80 -18.94
C PHE A 6 4.71 2.76 -17.81
N SER A 7 5.71 1.92 -17.54
CA SER A 7 5.82 1.20 -16.27
C SER A 7 6.23 2.22 -15.22
N GLY A 8 5.32 3.18 -14.97
CA GLY A 8 5.50 4.21 -13.97
C GLY A 8 5.62 3.50 -12.63
N LEU A 9 6.85 3.33 -12.18
CA LEU A 9 7.17 2.82 -10.85
C LEU A 9 6.84 3.89 -9.80
N ALA A 10 5.60 4.37 -9.77
CA ALA A 10 4.96 4.87 -8.56
C ALA A 10 4.24 3.68 -7.91
N VAL A 11 4.98 2.59 -7.68
CA VAL A 11 4.44 1.38 -7.08
C VAL A 11 4.22 1.65 -5.60
N ARG A 12 2.94 1.77 -5.22
CA ARG A 12 2.52 1.87 -3.83
C ARG A 12 2.39 0.46 -3.26
N TYR A 13 3.44 0.05 -2.57
CA TYR A 13 3.58 -1.17 -1.77
C TYR A 13 2.32 -1.53 -0.97
N GLY A 14 2.00 -2.82 -0.93
CA GLY A 14 1.18 -3.37 0.16
C GLY A 14 0.02 -4.29 -0.23
N THR A 15 -0.06 -4.83 -1.44
CA THR A 15 -1.30 -5.49 -1.89
C THR A 15 -1.57 -6.84 -1.21
N LEU A 16 -0.57 -7.71 -1.02
CA LEU A 16 -0.81 -9.03 -0.38
C LEU A 16 -1.09 -8.98 1.12
N ARG A 17 -0.63 -7.93 1.79
CA ARG A 17 -0.93 -7.74 3.21
C ARG A 17 -2.42 -7.41 3.45
N ARG A 18 -3.16 -6.97 2.43
CA ARG A 18 -4.52 -6.40 2.60
C ARG A 18 -5.61 -7.47 2.65
N SER A 19 -5.52 -8.52 1.84
CA SER A 19 -6.49 -9.62 1.89
C SER A 19 -6.39 -10.41 3.21
N HIS A 20 -5.19 -10.62 3.73
CA HIS A 20 -4.97 -11.20 5.06
C HIS A 20 -5.52 -10.31 6.18
N GLU A 21 -5.23 -9.00 6.17
CA GLU A 21 -5.79 -8.06 7.16
C GLU A 21 -7.32 -7.94 7.05
N LEU A 22 -7.88 -8.00 5.84
CA LEU A 22 -9.33 -8.03 5.62
C LEU A 22 -9.97 -9.22 6.34
N VAL A 23 -9.43 -10.42 6.10
CA VAL A 23 -9.92 -11.65 6.74
C VAL A 23 -9.77 -11.59 8.27
N ARG A 24 -8.66 -11.06 8.76
CA ARG A 24 -8.39 -10.91 10.20
C ARG A 24 -9.40 -9.96 10.86
N ILE A 25 -9.59 -8.77 10.31
CA ILE A 25 -10.49 -7.75 10.86
C ILE A 25 -11.95 -8.18 10.72
N ALA A 26 -12.36 -8.65 9.54
CA ALA A 26 -13.73 -9.12 9.31
C ALA A 26 -14.08 -10.28 10.24
N GLY A 27 -13.16 -11.23 10.42
CA GLY A 27 -13.33 -12.33 11.36
C GLY A 27 -13.48 -11.87 12.81
N ALA A 28 -12.67 -10.89 13.25
CA ALA A 28 -12.76 -10.36 14.61
C ALA A 28 -14.08 -9.61 14.86
N LEU A 29 -14.51 -8.77 13.91
CA LEU A 29 -15.79 -8.05 14.00
C LEU A 29 -16.96 -9.05 14.06
N ARG A 30 -16.94 -10.08 13.21
CA ARG A 30 -17.98 -11.11 13.18
C ARG A 30 -18.07 -11.90 14.49
N ARG A 31 -16.94 -12.26 15.11
CA ARG A 31 -16.93 -12.97 16.40
C ARG A 31 -17.39 -12.10 17.57
N ALA A 32 -17.11 -10.80 17.51
CA ALA A 32 -17.66 -9.82 18.45
C ALA A 32 -19.15 -9.50 18.22
N GLY A 33 -19.82 -10.14 17.25
CA GLY A 33 -21.21 -9.88 16.92
C GLY A 33 -21.46 -8.52 16.25
N VAL A 34 -20.41 -7.86 15.76
CA VAL A 34 -20.48 -6.55 15.11
C VAL A 34 -20.78 -6.72 13.63
N ARG A 35 -21.80 -6.02 13.15
CA ARG A 35 -22.21 -6.03 11.74
C ARG A 35 -21.29 -5.12 10.93
N ALA A 36 -20.43 -5.72 10.12
CA ALA A 36 -19.48 -5.00 9.28
C ALA A 36 -19.49 -5.52 7.85
N LEU A 37 -19.66 -4.62 6.89
CA LEU A 37 -19.59 -4.91 5.46
C LEU A 37 -18.28 -4.37 4.91
N ALA A 38 -17.44 -5.22 4.32
CA ALA A 38 -16.28 -4.77 3.57
C ALA A 38 -16.75 -4.23 2.21
N ILE A 39 -16.39 -3.00 1.84
CA ILE A 39 -17.04 -2.29 0.71
C ILE A 39 -16.13 -1.89 -0.45
N LYS A 40 -14.80 -2.02 -0.30
CA LYS A 40 -13.80 -1.69 -1.33
C LYS A 40 -12.61 -2.67 -1.27
N GLY A 41 -11.58 -2.39 -2.06
CA GLY A 41 -10.30 -3.08 -1.96
C GLY A 41 -10.44 -4.56 -2.30
N PRO A 42 -9.88 -5.47 -1.49
CA PRO A 42 -9.92 -6.91 -1.77
C PRO A 42 -11.33 -7.50 -1.83
N ALA A 43 -12.28 -6.99 -1.04
CA ALA A 43 -13.65 -7.47 -1.08
C ALA A 43 -14.31 -7.19 -2.44
N LEU A 44 -14.12 -5.98 -2.97
CA LEU A 44 -14.64 -5.62 -4.28
C LEU A 44 -13.95 -6.41 -5.41
N ALA A 45 -12.64 -6.66 -5.30
CA ALA A 45 -11.91 -7.48 -6.28
C ALA A 45 -12.53 -8.87 -6.46
N VAL A 46 -12.85 -9.53 -5.34
CA VAL A 46 -13.50 -10.85 -5.35
C VAL A 46 -14.92 -10.79 -5.91
N VAL A 47 -15.69 -9.73 -5.61
CA VAL A 47 -17.03 -9.53 -6.18
C VAL A 47 -17.01 -9.45 -7.70
N ILE A 48 -15.99 -8.80 -8.28
CA ILE A 48 -15.84 -8.67 -9.74
C ILE A 48 -15.09 -9.85 -10.40
N GLY A 49 -14.84 -10.91 -9.64
CA GLY A 49 -14.23 -12.16 -10.12
C GLY A 49 -12.71 -12.15 -10.24
N ASP A 50 -12.04 -11.14 -9.68
CA ASP A 50 -10.58 -11.05 -9.68
C ASP A 50 -9.99 -11.65 -8.38
N ALA A 51 -8.67 -11.89 -8.37
CA ALA A 51 -7.94 -12.26 -7.16
C ALA A 51 -8.07 -11.16 -6.08
N PRO A 52 -8.16 -11.48 -4.78
CA PRO A 52 -8.30 -10.48 -3.71
C PRO A 52 -7.25 -9.38 -3.73
N ASP A 53 -6.04 -9.71 -4.17
CA ASP A 53 -4.89 -8.79 -4.20
C ASP A 53 -4.69 -8.12 -5.57
N SER A 54 -5.65 -8.21 -6.49
CA SER A 54 -5.54 -7.57 -7.81
C SER A 54 -5.84 -6.06 -7.75
N ARG A 55 -6.67 -5.62 -6.79
CA ARG A 55 -7.14 -4.24 -6.70
C ARG A 55 -6.32 -3.42 -5.69
N LEU A 56 -5.48 -2.51 -6.20
CA LEU A 56 -4.69 -1.58 -5.40
C LEU A 56 -5.58 -0.67 -4.51
N SER A 57 -5.46 -0.79 -3.18
CA SER A 57 -6.20 0.01 -2.18
C SER A 57 -5.27 0.49 -1.08
N GLY A 58 -5.36 1.74 -0.63
CA GLY A 58 -4.44 2.26 0.41
C GLY A 58 -4.81 1.88 1.85
N ASP A 59 -6.03 1.38 2.04
CA ASP A 59 -6.74 1.16 3.30
C ASP A 59 -7.81 0.06 3.10
N LEU A 60 -8.35 -0.45 4.20
CA LEU A 60 -9.55 -1.28 4.22
C LEU A 60 -10.75 -0.48 4.71
N ASP A 61 -11.82 -0.47 3.94
CA ASP A 61 -13.07 0.22 4.27
C ASP A 61 -14.12 -0.77 4.79
N PHE A 62 -14.62 -0.53 6.01
CA PHE A 62 -15.76 -1.24 6.58
C PHE A 62 -16.95 -0.30 6.80
N LEU A 63 -18.14 -0.73 6.40
CA LEU A 63 -19.40 -0.07 6.70
C LEU A 63 -20.09 -0.78 7.86
N VAL A 64 -20.35 -0.05 8.95
CA VAL A 64 -21.00 -0.55 10.18
C VAL A 64 -22.22 0.30 10.54
N PRO A 65 -23.26 -0.26 11.17
CA PRO A 65 -24.34 0.53 11.74
C PRO A 65 -23.83 1.58 12.74
N HIS A 66 -24.41 2.78 12.72
CA HIS A 66 -23.94 3.88 13.60
C HIS A 66 -23.94 3.50 15.09
N ALA A 67 -24.93 2.72 15.54
CA ALA A 67 -25.03 2.23 16.91
C ALA A 67 -23.89 1.27 17.31
N GLU A 68 -23.22 0.65 16.34
CA GLU A 68 -22.17 -0.35 16.56
C GLU A 68 -20.76 0.22 16.32
N VAL A 69 -20.63 1.51 15.97
CA VAL A 69 -19.33 2.15 15.69
C VAL A 69 -18.38 2.05 16.87
N GLU A 70 -18.87 2.23 18.10
CA GLU A 70 -18.02 2.13 19.29
C GLU A 70 -17.57 0.68 19.54
N ALA A 71 -18.47 -0.29 19.38
CA ALA A 71 -18.15 -1.71 19.50
C ALA A 71 -17.13 -2.15 18.43
N ALA A 72 -17.33 -1.73 17.17
CA ALA A 72 -16.37 -1.94 16.09
C ALA A 72 -15.02 -1.28 16.39
N GLY A 73 -15.04 -0.06 16.92
CA GLY A 73 -13.84 0.66 17.34
C GLY A 73 -13.08 -0.05 18.46
N GLN A 74 -13.78 -0.63 19.44
CA GLN A 74 -13.17 -1.47 20.47
C GLN A 74 -12.51 -2.71 19.87
N VAL A 75 -13.17 -3.39 18.93
CA VAL A 75 -12.55 -4.53 18.21
C VAL A 75 -11.28 -4.11 17.47
N LEU A 76 -11.30 -2.98 16.77
CA LEU A 76 -10.12 -2.46 16.08
C LEU A 76 -9.00 -2.10 17.06
N ARG A 77 -9.30 -1.48 18.20
CA ARG A 77 -8.33 -1.24 19.28
C ARG A 77 -7.71 -2.54 19.77
N MET A 78 -8.51 -3.58 19.98
CA MET A 78 -8.02 -4.91 20.38
C MET A 78 -7.09 -5.57 19.34
N LEU A 79 -7.17 -5.16 18.08
CA LEU A 79 -6.29 -5.60 16.99
C LEU A 79 -5.03 -4.73 16.82
N GLY A 80 -4.79 -3.79 17.74
CA GLY A 80 -3.64 -2.88 17.72
C GLY A 80 -3.85 -1.61 16.88
N PHE A 81 -5.09 -1.27 16.51
CA PHE A 81 -5.38 -0.03 15.80
C PHE A 81 -5.74 1.12 16.73
N VAL A 82 -5.11 2.26 16.54
CA VAL A 82 -5.39 3.49 17.27
C VAL A 82 -6.23 4.42 16.38
N PRO A 83 -7.34 4.98 16.89
CA PRO A 83 -8.12 5.96 16.14
C PRO A 83 -7.33 7.26 16.00
N ARG A 84 -7.38 7.89 14.83
CA ARG A 84 -6.88 9.25 14.66
C ARG A 84 -7.82 10.26 15.33
N PRO A 85 -7.28 11.39 15.83
CA PRO A 85 -8.09 12.47 16.41
C PRO A 85 -9.17 12.94 15.42
N ARG A 86 -10.39 13.15 15.91
CA ARG A 86 -11.53 13.62 15.12
C ARG A 86 -11.77 15.10 15.37
N SER A 87 -12.15 15.86 14.35
CA SER A 87 -12.31 17.30 14.49
C SER A 87 -13.76 17.80 14.64
N ASN A 88 -14.67 17.42 13.75
CA ASN A 88 -15.93 18.15 13.58
C ASN A 88 -17.19 17.27 13.44
N GLY A 89 -17.07 15.94 13.49
CA GLY A 89 -18.20 15.01 13.36
C GLY A 89 -18.91 15.02 12.00
N LEU A 90 -18.49 15.88 11.06
CA LEU A 90 -19.03 15.94 9.70
C LEU A 90 -18.50 14.78 8.84
N ALA A 91 -17.29 14.32 9.16
CA ALA A 91 -16.74 13.06 8.69
C ALA A 91 -17.52 11.90 9.35
N ARG A 92 -18.27 11.16 8.53
CA ARG A 92 -19.07 10.00 8.95
C ARG A 92 -18.26 8.69 8.96
N GLN A 93 -17.00 8.82 9.34
CA GLN A 93 -16.00 7.76 9.38
C GLN A 93 -14.99 8.02 10.53
N ILE A 94 -14.25 6.99 10.92
CA ILE A 94 -13.09 7.06 11.81
C ILE A 94 -11.92 6.38 11.10
N HIS A 95 -10.79 7.07 11.04
CA HIS A 95 -9.53 6.53 10.55
C HIS A 95 -8.81 5.82 11.68
N PHE A 96 -8.54 4.53 11.50
CA PHE A 96 -7.77 3.70 12.41
C PHE A 96 -6.41 3.40 11.77
N VAL A 97 -5.35 3.56 12.55
CA VAL A 97 -3.98 3.29 12.11
C VAL A 97 -3.30 2.35 13.07
N ARG A 98 -2.47 1.46 12.54
CA ARG A 98 -1.51 0.69 13.30
C ARG A 98 -0.13 1.05 12.80
N SER A 99 0.81 1.28 13.70
CA SER A 99 2.16 1.73 13.36
C SER A 99 3.06 0.58 12.91
N ASP A 100 2.82 -0.63 13.40
CA ASP A 100 3.67 -1.77 13.13
C ASP A 100 2.87 -3.10 12.98
N PRO A 101 2.94 -3.78 11.82
CA PRO A 101 3.39 -3.20 10.57
C PRO A 101 2.37 -2.12 10.13
N PRO A 102 2.78 -1.05 9.41
CA PRO A 102 1.93 0.11 9.16
C PRO A 102 0.68 -0.26 8.39
N PHE A 103 -0.50 -0.02 8.94
CA PHE A 103 -1.77 -0.37 8.28
C PHE A 103 -2.87 0.63 8.60
N ARG A 104 -3.81 0.82 7.67
CA ARG A 104 -4.91 1.79 7.80
C ARG A 104 -6.25 1.12 7.52
N VAL A 105 -7.21 1.41 8.40
CA VAL A 105 -8.59 0.92 8.31
C VAL A 105 -9.51 2.12 8.46
N ASP A 106 -10.45 2.26 7.54
CA ASP A 106 -11.47 3.29 7.59
C ASP A 106 -12.79 2.65 8.01
N LEU A 107 -13.27 3.03 9.19
CA LEU A 107 -14.53 2.58 9.74
C LEU A 107 -15.62 3.62 9.44
N HIS A 108 -16.56 3.28 8.57
CA HIS A 108 -17.64 4.14 8.12
C HIS A 108 -18.96 3.72 8.75
N TRP A 109 -19.81 4.68 9.15
CA TRP A 109 -21.26 4.43 9.30
C TRP A 109 -22.07 5.05 8.18
N HIS A 110 -21.40 5.79 7.30
CA HIS A 110 -22.01 6.37 6.12
C HIS A 110 -20.95 6.74 5.08
N VAL A 111 -21.15 6.37 3.83
CA VAL A 111 -20.16 6.60 2.74
C VAL A 111 -20.07 8.06 2.29
N ALA A 112 -21.15 8.81 2.49
CA ALA A 112 -21.24 10.24 2.20
C ALA A 112 -21.00 11.06 3.47
N PRO A 113 -20.19 12.13 3.42
CA PRO A 113 -20.06 13.08 4.53
C PRO A 113 -21.38 13.81 4.79
N ALA A 114 -21.52 14.42 5.97
CA ALA A 114 -22.79 15.01 6.42
C ALA A 114 -23.38 16.11 5.51
N HIS A 115 -22.52 16.78 4.72
CA HIS A 115 -22.92 17.84 3.79
C HIS A 115 -23.48 17.33 2.45
N ILE A 116 -23.30 16.04 2.15
CA ILE A 116 -23.84 15.40 0.95
C ILE A 116 -25.05 14.56 1.36
N ALA A 117 -26.23 14.90 0.83
CA ALA A 117 -27.46 14.15 1.10
C ALA A 117 -27.46 12.80 0.37
N LEU A 118 -27.20 11.69 1.04
CA LEU A 118 -27.33 10.38 0.42
C LEU A 118 -28.00 9.45 1.43
N PRO A 119 -29.34 9.38 1.48
CA PRO A 119 -30.02 8.44 2.35
C PRO A 119 -29.57 7.01 2.04
N LEU A 120 -29.11 6.29 3.05
CA LEU A 120 -28.73 4.88 2.95
C LEU A 120 -29.50 4.08 4.00
N ASP A 121 -30.05 2.95 3.59
CA ASP A 121 -30.66 1.96 4.48
C ASP A 121 -29.64 0.83 4.75
N LEU A 122 -28.83 1.03 5.79
CA LEU A 122 -27.82 0.05 6.20
C LEU A 122 -28.45 -1.27 6.67
N GLU A 123 -29.67 -1.24 7.22
CA GLU A 123 -30.37 -2.44 7.67
C GLU A 123 -30.78 -3.31 6.48
N ARG A 124 -31.26 -2.68 5.40
CA ARG A 124 -31.53 -3.37 4.14
C ARG A 124 -30.25 -3.87 3.48
N MET A 125 -29.20 -3.05 3.42
CA MET A 125 -27.90 -3.48 2.88
C MET A 125 -27.32 -4.68 3.64
N TRP A 126 -27.46 -4.71 4.97
CA TRP A 126 -27.03 -5.84 5.81
C TRP A 126 -27.87 -7.11 5.56
N ARG A 127 -29.18 -6.96 5.38
CA ARG A 127 -30.09 -8.08 5.09
C ARG A 127 -29.84 -8.70 3.72
N GLU A 128 -29.56 -7.86 2.72
CA GLU A 128 -29.30 -8.27 1.34
C GLU A 128 -27.82 -8.53 1.05
N ARG A 129 -26.96 -8.53 2.08
CA ARG A 129 -25.50 -8.68 1.95
C ARG A 129 -25.12 -10.01 1.30
N THR A 130 -23.93 -10.03 0.73
CA THR A 130 -23.29 -11.25 0.21
C THR A 130 -22.17 -11.67 1.16
N VAL A 131 -21.91 -12.98 1.25
CA VAL A 131 -20.74 -13.51 1.96
C VAL A 131 -19.75 -14.03 0.93
N LEU A 132 -18.56 -13.45 0.90
CA LEU A 132 -17.45 -13.90 0.06
C LEU A 132 -16.58 -14.89 0.82
N THR A 133 -15.83 -15.70 0.08
CA THR A 133 -14.74 -16.50 0.66
C THR A 133 -13.41 -15.88 0.23
N VAL A 134 -12.64 -15.39 1.21
CA VAL A 134 -11.28 -14.84 1.00
C VAL A 134 -10.33 -15.67 1.85
N HIS A 135 -9.31 -16.27 1.23
CA HIS A 135 -8.38 -17.18 1.92
C HIS A 135 -9.09 -18.25 2.77
N GLY A 136 -10.11 -18.88 2.18
CA GLY A 136 -10.93 -19.90 2.87
C GLY A 136 -11.89 -19.37 3.95
N ARG A 137 -11.88 -18.06 4.24
CA ARG A 137 -12.68 -17.47 5.33
C ARG A 137 -13.84 -16.62 4.84
N PRO A 138 -14.99 -16.63 5.54
CA PRO A 138 -16.15 -15.84 5.16
C PRO A 138 -15.93 -14.35 5.49
N VAL A 139 -16.21 -13.49 4.52
CA VAL A 139 -16.20 -12.02 4.68
C VAL A 139 -17.55 -11.47 4.20
N ASP A 140 -18.26 -10.79 5.10
CA ASP A 140 -19.52 -10.12 4.78
C ASP A 140 -19.25 -8.84 3.95
N THR A 141 -19.96 -8.70 2.83
CA THR A 141 -19.81 -7.59 1.86
C THR A 141 -21.17 -7.18 1.30
N LEU A 142 -21.21 -6.10 0.52
CA LEU A 142 -22.46 -5.63 -0.09
C LEU A 142 -22.97 -6.56 -1.20
N SER A 143 -24.27 -6.48 -1.48
CA SER A 143 -24.82 -7.07 -2.70
C SER A 143 -24.18 -6.44 -3.94
N VAL A 144 -24.18 -7.13 -5.08
CA VAL A 144 -23.65 -6.55 -6.34
C VAL A 144 -24.38 -5.26 -6.74
N VAL A 145 -25.68 -5.18 -6.40
CA VAL A 145 -26.52 -3.99 -6.64
C VAL A 145 -26.03 -2.80 -5.80
N ASP A 146 -25.79 -3.05 -4.52
CA ASP A 146 -25.33 -2.01 -3.59
C ASP A 146 -23.87 -1.62 -3.86
N HIS A 147 -23.02 -2.55 -4.30
CA HIS A 147 -21.66 -2.23 -4.77
C HIS A 147 -21.68 -1.28 -5.96
N LEU A 148 -22.49 -1.56 -7.01
CA LEU A 148 -22.58 -0.65 -8.16
C LEU A 148 -23.15 0.70 -7.74
N PHE A 149 -24.18 0.71 -6.89
CA PHE A 149 -24.73 1.94 -6.36
C PHE A 149 -23.67 2.81 -5.64
N LEU A 150 -22.87 2.21 -4.74
CA LEU A 150 -21.78 2.94 -4.08
C LEU A 150 -20.67 3.35 -5.04
N ALA A 151 -20.30 2.51 -6.00
CA ALA A 151 -19.28 2.82 -7.01
C ALA A 151 -19.69 4.05 -7.83
N THR A 152 -20.96 4.15 -8.25
CA THR A 152 -21.47 5.33 -8.95
C THR A 152 -21.40 6.60 -8.09
N PHE A 153 -21.65 6.47 -6.78
CA PHE A 153 -21.47 7.58 -5.86
C PHE A 153 -19.99 7.98 -5.73
N TYR A 154 -19.05 7.04 -5.64
CA TYR A 154 -17.62 7.35 -5.55
C TYR A 154 -17.06 8.04 -6.79
N CYS A 155 -17.58 7.74 -7.99
CA CYS A 155 -17.24 8.49 -9.22
C CYS A 155 -17.54 9.99 -9.10
N ILE A 156 -18.60 10.34 -8.36
CA ILE A 156 -19.11 11.71 -8.28
C ILE A 156 -18.70 12.39 -6.98
N LYS A 157 -18.51 11.64 -5.89
CA LYS A 157 -18.09 12.13 -4.58
C LYS A 157 -16.79 12.93 -4.69
N GLU A 158 -15.84 12.49 -5.49
CA GLU A 158 -14.57 13.21 -5.60
C GLU A 158 -14.60 14.33 -6.65
N ALA A 159 -15.73 14.55 -7.33
CA ALA A 159 -15.86 15.59 -8.35
C ALA A 159 -15.50 16.98 -7.77
N PRO A 160 -14.71 17.80 -8.48
CA PRO A 160 -14.38 17.69 -9.90
C PRO A 160 -13.27 16.68 -10.28
N ARG A 161 -12.64 16.03 -9.31
CA ARG A 161 -11.61 15.03 -9.56
C ARG A 161 -12.27 13.71 -9.97
N VAL A 162 -11.78 13.13 -11.06
CA VAL A 162 -12.20 11.82 -11.52
C VAL A 162 -11.08 10.83 -11.23
N GLU A 163 -11.37 9.80 -10.43
CA GLU A 163 -10.46 8.67 -10.29
C GLU A 163 -10.88 7.56 -11.25
N HIS A 164 -10.05 7.27 -12.25
CA HIS A 164 -10.31 6.24 -13.25
C HIS A 164 -10.65 4.87 -12.63
N ARG A 165 -10.11 4.57 -11.44
CA ARG A 165 -10.41 3.34 -10.71
C ARG A 165 -11.91 3.15 -10.47
N TYR A 166 -12.64 4.22 -10.13
CA TYR A 166 -14.08 4.12 -9.83
C TYR A 166 -14.91 3.95 -11.10
N LEU A 167 -14.48 4.55 -12.21
CA LEU A 167 -15.10 4.29 -13.52
C LEU A 167 -14.91 2.83 -13.93
N LEU A 168 -13.72 2.27 -13.70
CA LEU A 168 -13.46 0.85 -13.93
C LEU A 168 -14.29 -0.05 -13.01
N ASP A 169 -14.38 0.28 -11.72
CA ASP A 169 -15.23 -0.45 -10.77
C ASP A 169 -16.69 -0.46 -11.25
N VAL A 170 -17.22 0.68 -11.73
CA VAL A 170 -18.58 0.79 -12.31
C VAL A 170 -18.75 -0.11 -13.53
N LEU A 171 -17.81 -0.09 -14.47
CA LEU A 171 -17.86 -0.96 -15.66
C LEU A 171 -17.88 -2.44 -15.29
N ARG A 172 -16.95 -2.86 -14.43
CA ARG A 172 -16.77 -4.26 -14.02
C ARG A 172 -17.93 -4.77 -13.19
N LEU A 173 -18.58 -3.92 -12.38
CA LEU A 173 -19.80 -4.30 -11.66
C LEU A 173 -21.02 -4.32 -12.59
N ALA A 174 -21.14 -3.37 -13.51
CA ALA A 174 -22.23 -3.30 -14.48
C ALA A 174 -22.24 -4.50 -15.44
N SER A 175 -21.08 -5.07 -15.77
CA SER A 175 -21.01 -6.26 -16.62
C SER A 175 -21.57 -7.52 -15.95
N LEU A 176 -21.72 -7.52 -14.61
CA LEU A 176 -22.35 -8.61 -13.85
C LEU A 176 -23.89 -8.50 -13.80
N PHE A 177 -24.47 -7.40 -14.28
CA PHE A 177 -25.90 -7.13 -14.10
C PHE A 177 -26.79 -7.77 -15.16
N GLU A 178 -27.76 -8.55 -14.68
CA GLU A 178 -28.95 -8.91 -15.44
C GLU A 178 -30.04 -7.81 -15.38
N ARG A 179 -31.08 -7.94 -16.21
CA ARG A 179 -32.19 -6.96 -16.29
C ARG A 179 -32.87 -6.68 -14.95
N THR A 180 -32.99 -7.68 -14.08
CA THR A 180 -33.58 -7.54 -12.73
C THR A 180 -32.70 -6.72 -11.79
N ALA A 181 -31.37 -6.86 -11.87
CA ALA A 181 -30.42 -6.09 -11.09
C ALA A 181 -30.48 -4.59 -11.46
N TRP A 182 -30.67 -4.27 -12.74
CA TRP A 182 -30.88 -2.88 -13.19
C TRP A 182 -32.14 -2.23 -12.59
N ARG A 183 -33.25 -2.98 -12.47
CA ARG A 183 -34.47 -2.48 -11.81
C ARG A 183 -34.23 -2.25 -10.31
N ARG A 184 -33.58 -3.18 -9.63
CA ARG A 184 -33.22 -3.03 -8.21
C ARG A 184 -32.30 -1.83 -7.99
N LEU A 185 -31.34 -1.59 -8.87
CA LEU A 185 -30.48 -0.40 -8.81
C LEU A 185 -31.28 0.89 -8.97
N ARG A 186 -32.26 0.91 -9.89
CA ARG A 186 -33.17 2.05 -10.06
C ARG A 186 -33.96 2.34 -8.79
N GLU A 187 -34.53 1.31 -8.15
CA GLU A 187 -35.22 1.43 -6.87
C GLU A 187 -34.28 1.99 -5.78
N ARG A 188 -33.04 1.45 -5.66
CA ARG A 188 -32.04 1.97 -4.71
C ARG A 188 -31.73 3.45 -4.97
N ALA A 189 -31.59 3.82 -6.23
CA ALA A 189 -31.28 5.19 -6.61
C ALA A 189 -32.43 6.16 -6.32
N GLU A 190 -33.68 5.72 -6.46
CA GLU A 190 -34.87 6.50 -6.14
C GLU A 190 -35.01 6.73 -4.63
N GLU A 191 -34.85 5.67 -3.83
CA GLU A 191 -34.85 5.73 -2.36
C GLU A 191 -33.76 6.69 -1.85
N ALA A 192 -32.57 6.63 -2.45
CA ALA A 192 -31.44 7.46 -2.09
C ALA A 192 -31.40 8.84 -2.78
N ARG A 193 -32.41 9.19 -3.60
CA ARG A 193 -32.46 10.44 -4.38
C ARG A 193 -31.15 10.73 -5.12
N ALA A 194 -30.68 9.69 -5.80
CA ALA A 194 -29.41 9.62 -6.50
C ALA A 194 -29.56 9.01 -7.90
N VAL A 195 -30.75 9.09 -8.51
CA VAL A 195 -31.02 8.56 -9.86
C VAL A 195 -30.09 9.24 -10.87
N ARG A 196 -29.93 10.55 -10.76
CA ARG A 196 -29.06 11.33 -11.64
C ARG A 196 -27.59 10.98 -11.45
N ILE A 197 -27.17 10.71 -10.22
CA ILE A 197 -25.80 10.29 -9.88
C ILE A 197 -25.49 8.96 -10.60
N VAL A 198 -26.38 7.97 -10.46
CA VAL A 198 -26.25 6.67 -11.13
C VAL A 198 -26.21 6.84 -12.65
N ALA A 199 -27.14 7.64 -13.21
CA ALA A 199 -27.22 7.89 -14.64
C ALA A 199 -25.93 8.46 -15.21
N ILE A 200 -25.35 9.48 -14.56
CA ILE A 200 -24.12 10.14 -14.99
C ILE A 200 -22.93 9.20 -14.88
N ALA A 201 -22.73 8.56 -13.72
CA ALA A 201 -21.55 7.73 -13.49
C ALA A 201 -21.45 6.53 -14.44
N VAL A 202 -22.56 5.81 -14.66
CA VAL A 202 -22.59 4.67 -15.60
C VAL A 202 -22.34 5.14 -17.03
N ARG A 203 -22.99 6.21 -17.48
CA ARG A 203 -22.76 6.77 -18.83
C ARG A 203 -21.31 7.21 -19.03
N THR A 204 -20.73 7.92 -18.06
CA THR A 204 -19.32 8.31 -18.13
C THR A 204 -18.40 7.09 -18.17
N ALA A 205 -18.68 6.04 -17.39
CA ALA A 205 -17.84 4.86 -17.35
C ALA A 205 -17.82 4.12 -18.71
N PHE A 206 -19.00 3.85 -19.30
CA PHE A 206 -19.12 3.24 -20.62
C PHE A 206 -18.52 4.11 -21.74
N ALA A 207 -18.78 5.42 -21.73
CA ALA A 207 -18.21 6.34 -22.70
C ALA A 207 -16.69 6.48 -22.57
N ALA A 208 -16.13 6.40 -21.36
CA ALA A 208 -14.69 6.42 -21.12
C ALA A 208 -13.98 5.15 -21.65
N ALA A 209 -14.66 3.99 -21.59
CA ALA A 209 -14.16 2.74 -22.15
C ALA A 209 -14.42 2.57 -23.65
N GLY A 210 -15.25 3.42 -24.25
CA GLY A 210 -15.70 3.24 -25.64
C GLY A 210 -16.65 2.06 -25.82
N GLU A 211 -17.32 1.63 -24.75
CA GLU A 211 -18.26 0.51 -24.77
C GLU A 211 -19.72 0.98 -24.95
N PRO A 212 -20.57 0.19 -25.64
CA PRO A 212 -21.97 0.54 -25.80
C PRO A 212 -22.74 0.39 -24.48
N LEU A 213 -23.65 1.33 -24.20
CA LEU A 213 -24.50 1.27 -23.00
C LEU A 213 -25.43 0.04 -23.02
N PRO A 214 -25.59 -0.67 -21.89
CA PRO A 214 -26.53 -1.77 -21.79
C PRO A 214 -27.97 -1.31 -22.06
N ARG A 215 -28.70 -2.02 -22.93
CA ARG A 215 -30.09 -1.65 -23.30
C ARG A 215 -31.01 -1.54 -22.09
N ALA A 216 -30.92 -2.49 -21.16
CA ALA A 216 -31.71 -2.49 -19.93
C ALA A 216 -31.46 -1.24 -19.06
N PHE A 217 -30.22 -0.75 -19.04
CA PHE A 217 -29.88 0.48 -18.34
C PHE A 217 -30.46 1.71 -19.06
N ALA A 218 -30.30 1.80 -20.38
CA ALA A 218 -30.82 2.92 -21.17
C ALA A 218 -32.35 3.06 -21.07
N GLU A 219 -33.09 1.94 -20.99
CA GLU A 219 -34.54 1.92 -20.77
C GLU A 219 -34.93 2.46 -19.38
N LEU A 220 -34.19 2.11 -18.33
CA LEU A 220 -34.49 2.47 -16.94
C LEU A 220 -33.92 3.83 -16.52
N PHE A 221 -32.92 4.34 -17.24
CA PHE A 221 -32.23 5.61 -17.00
C PHE A 221 -32.15 6.41 -18.31
N PRO A 222 -33.28 6.99 -18.75
CA PRO A 222 -33.32 7.78 -19.98
C PRO A 222 -32.37 8.97 -19.91
N GLU A 223 -31.83 9.37 -21.05
CA GLU A 223 -30.89 10.48 -21.12
C GLU A 223 -31.63 11.82 -21.02
N GLU A 224 -31.25 12.62 -20.02
CA GLU A 224 -31.67 14.01 -19.88
C GLU A 224 -30.55 14.93 -20.36
N GLU A 225 -30.87 16.12 -20.87
CA GLU A 225 -29.88 17.12 -21.30
C GLU A 225 -28.87 17.46 -20.19
N ALA A 226 -29.35 17.56 -18.95
CA ALA A 226 -28.50 17.78 -17.77
C ALA A 226 -27.55 16.61 -17.47
N VAL A 227 -27.94 15.38 -17.81
CA VAL A 227 -27.10 14.18 -17.66
C VAL A 227 -26.02 14.18 -18.74
N ALA A 228 -26.39 14.42 -20.01
CA ALA A 228 -25.44 14.50 -21.12
C ALA A 228 -24.36 15.57 -20.87
N ALA A 229 -24.76 16.78 -20.48
CA ALA A 229 -23.83 17.86 -20.17
C ALA A 229 -22.87 17.52 -19.00
N ALA A 230 -23.36 16.79 -18.00
CA ALA A 230 -22.52 16.35 -16.88
C ALA A 230 -21.57 15.20 -17.26
N VAL A 231 -21.99 14.30 -18.16
CA VAL A 231 -21.16 13.23 -18.72
C VAL A 231 -20.01 13.83 -19.52
N ASP A 232 -20.29 14.80 -20.39
CA ASP A 232 -19.27 15.49 -21.18
C ASP A 232 -18.24 16.21 -20.31
N ASP A 233 -18.71 16.91 -19.26
CA ASP A 233 -17.83 17.56 -18.28
C ASP A 233 -16.95 16.55 -17.53
N LEU A 234 -17.51 15.42 -17.11
CA LEU A 234 -16.78 14.38 -16.38
C LEU A 234 -15.77 13.65 -17.28
N LEU A 235 -16.13 13.38 -18.55
CA LEU A 235 -15.22 12.79 -19.55
C LEU A 235 -14.08 13.73 -19.91
N ALA A 236 -14.36 15.02 -20.12
CA ALA A 236 -13.33 16.02 -20.37
C ALA A 236 -12.32 16.08 -19.20
N ARG A 237 -12.81 15.96 -17.96
CA ARG A 237 -11.98 15.95 -16.75
C ARG A 237 -11.26 14.62 -16.52
N ALA A 238 -11.86 13.50 -16.89
CA ALA A 238 -11.19 12.20 -16.87
C ALA A 238 -10.02 12.16 -17.87
N ARG A 239 -10.17 12.81 -19.03
CA ARG A 239 -9.11 12.92 -20.04
C ARG A 239 -8.00 13.92 -19.67
N ASP A 240 -8.27 14.80 -18.71
CA ASP A 240 -7.30 15.77 -18.18
C ASP A 240 -6.93 15.44 -16.72
N PRO A 241 -5.84 14.67 -16.47
CA PRO A 241 -5.37 14.33 -15.13
C PRO A 241 -5.06 15.54 -14.22
N ARG A 242 -4.97 16.76 -14.80
CA ARG A 242 -4.72 18.02 -14.08
C ARG A 242 -6.00 18.65 -13.52
N SER A 243 -7.19 18.11 -13.83
CA SER A 243 -8.48 18.60 -13.32
C SER A 243 -8.65 18.39 -11.80
N ALA A 244 -7.83 17.53 -11.20
CA ALA A 244 -7.63 17.47 -9.76
C ALA A 244 -6.94 18.76 -9.29
N ILE A 245 -7.74 19.75 -8.90
CA ILE A 245 -7.29 20.84 -8.05
C ILE A 245 -6.57 20.17 -6.87
N LYS A 246 -5.23 20.24 -6.77
CA LYS A 246 -4.44 19.58 -5.70
C LYS A 246 -4.61 20.26 -4.33
N HIS A 247 -5.61 21.12 -4.20
CA HIS A 247 -5.67 22.15 -3.18
C HIS A 247 -6.97 22.02 -2.44
N ARG A 248 -6.91 21.44 -1.22
CA ARG A 248 -8.08 20.98 -0.44
C ARG A 248 -9.22 21.98 -0.45
N ILE A 249 -9.00 23.25 -0.13
CA ILE A 249 -10.09 24.25 0.01
C ILE A 249 -10.67 24.74 -1.32
N ALA A 250 -9.85 24.90 -2.36
CA ALA A 250 -10.35 25.21 -3.70
C ALA A 250 -11.11 24.02 -4.30
N THR A 251 -10.67 22.80 -3.99
CA THR A 251 -11.34 21.55 -4.31
C THR A 251 -12.64 21.43 -3.52
N TYR A 252 -12.65 21.81 -2.24
CA TYR A 252 -13.86 21.83 -1.41
C TYR A 252 -14.87 22.81 -2.01
N LEU A 253 -14.51 24.08 -2.25
CA LEU A 253 -15.42 25.03 -2.87
C LEU A 253 -15.94 24.53 -4.23
N ALA A 254 -15.05 24.01 -5.09
CA ALA A 254 -15.47 23.41 -6.34
C ALA A 254 -16.41 22.21 -6.12
N HIS A 255 -16.09 21.30 -5.22
CA HIS A 255 -16.87 20.12 -4.84
C HIS A 255 -18.27 20.52 -4.35
N PHE A 256 -18.37 21.53 -3.48
CA PHE A 256 -19.62 22.10 -2.98
C PHE A 256 -20.53 22.63 -4.12
N PHE A 257 -19.95 23.31 -5.12
CA PHE A 257 -20.72 23.83 -6.27
C PHE A 257 -21.00 22.78 -7.36
N HIS A 258 -20.09 21.82 -7.58
CA HIS A 258 -20.26 20.77 -8.60
C HIS A 258 -21.28 19.74 -8.12
N HIS A 259 -21.31 19.39 -6.84
CA HIS A 259 -22.29 18.43 -6.32
C HIS A 259 -23.73 18.83 -6.58
N GLY A 260 -24.06 20.13 -6.59
CA GLY A 260 -25.39 20.59 -6.94
C GLY A 260 -25.83 20.24 -8.36
N ARG A 261 -24.90 20.15 -9.32
CA ARG A 261 -25.22 19.79 -10.72
C ARG A 261 -25.63 18.32 -10.86
N TYR A 262 -25.08 17.44 -10.03
CA TYR A 262 -25.34 16.01 -10.07
C TYR A 262 -26.64 15.60 -9.36
N ARG A 263 -27.39 16.56 -8.80
CA ARG A 263 -28.61 16.30 -8.00
C ARG A 263 -29.89 16.69 -8.73
N GLU A 264 -30.89 15.84 -8.60
CA GLU A 264 -32.25 16.06 -9.07
C GLU A 264 -33.02 17.06 -8.19
N HIS A 265 -32.89 16.99 -6.85
CA HIS A 265 -33.73 17.74 -5.92
C HIS A 265 -33.06 19.02 -5.42
N TRP A 266 -33.80 20.14 -5.44
CA TRP A 266 -33.28 21.45 -5.06
C TRP A 266 -32.74 21.52 -3.61
N ARG A 267 -33.36 20.79 -2.67
CA ARG A 267 -32.89 20.74 -1.26
C ARG A 267 -31.50 20.12 -1.17
N ASP A 268 -31.25 19.06 -1.94
CA ASP A 268 -29.98 18.36 -1.96
C ASP A 268 -28.92 19.14 -2.75
N ARG A 269 -29.34 20.01 -3.69
CA ARG A 269 -28.45 20.99 -4.35
C ARG A 269 -27.94 22.06 -3.40
N LEU A 270 -28.79 22.53 -2.48
CA LEU A 270 -28.45 23.63 -1.56
C LEU A 270 -27.75 23.13 -0.29
N ARG A 271 -27.95 21.88 0.12
CA ARG A 271 -27.38 21.34 1.36
C ARG A 271 -25.86 21.51 1.48
N PRO A 272 -25.04 21.25 0.43
CA PRO A 272 -23.62 21.53 0.49
C PRO A 272 -23.36 23.03 0.78
N ILE A 273 -24.05 23.93 0.07
CA ILE A 273 -23.88 25.39 0.21
C ILE A 273 -24.25 25.85 1.63
N LEU A 274 -25.33 25.32 2.20
CA LEU A 274 -25.79 25.66 3.55
C LEU A 274 -24.80 25.25 4.65
N LEU A 275 -24.07 24.14 4.44
CA LEU A 275 -23.10 23.62 5.40
C LEU A 275 -21.66 24.10 5.13
N LEU A 276 -21.46 24.88 4.07
CA LEU A 276 -20.16 25.46 3.72
C LEU A 276 -19.55 26.34 4.84
N PRO A 277 -20.30 27.20 5.57
CA PRO A 277 -19.73 27.98 6.66
C PRO A 277 -19.20 27.11 7.79
N LEU A 278 -19.94 26.06 8.18
CA LEU A 278 -19.50 25.10 9.19
C LEU A 278 -18.24 24.38 8.71
N PHE A 279 -18.20 23.99 7.44
CA PHE A 279 -17.04 23.35 6.84
C PHE A 279 -15.81 24.27 6.85
N LEU A 280 -15.95 25.56 6.51
CA LEU A 280 -14.84 26.51 6.48
C LEU A 280 -14.31 26.88 7.87
N LEU A 281 -15.20 26.96 8.87
CA LEU A 281 -14.87 27.48 10.21
C LEU A 281 -14.52 26.38 11.23
N LEU A 282 -15.02 25.16 11.07
CA LEU A 282 -14.69 24.07 11.97
C LEU A 282 -13.34 23.45 11.61
N PRO A 283 -12.50 23.08 12.60
CA PRO A 283 -11.25 22.37 12.37
C PRO A 283 -11.51 21.05 11.62
N GLU A 284 -10.56 20.64 10.77
CA GLU A 284 -10.46 19.30 10.17
C GLU A 284 -9.49 18.40 10.99
N ASP A 285 -9.49 17.09 10.73
CA ASP A 285 -8.64 16.14 11.45
C ASP A 285 -7.14 16.54 11.39
N ASP A 286 -6.66 16.99 10.22
CA ASP A 286 -5.30 17.56 10.06
C ASP A 286 -5.03 18.77 10.98
N ASP A 287 -6.05 19.61 11.20
CA ASP A 287 -5.91 20.84 11.99
C ASP A 287 -5.81 20.47 13.49
N VAL A 288 -6.49 19.40 13.90
CA VAL A 288 -6.40 18.81 15.25
C VAL A 288 -5.06 18.11 15.46
N GLU A 289 -4.59 17.33 14.48
CA GLU A 289 -3.27 16.69 14.54
C GLU A 289 -2.15 17.74 14.66
N ARG A 290 -2.21 18.83 13.88
CA ARG A 290 -1.24 19.93 13.98
C ARG A 290 -1.35 20.69 15.29
N ALA A 291 -2.56 20.93 15.78
CA ALA A 291 -2.79 21.56 17.06
C ALA A 291 -2.18 20.73 18.21
N ALA A 292 -2.34 19.41 18.18
CA ALA A 292 -1.72 18.51 19.13
C ALA A 292 -0.18 18.56 19.07
N ALA A 293 0.40 18.70 17.88
CA ALA A 293 1.85 18.82 17.71
C ALA A 293 2.41 20.22 18.05
N SER A 294 1.65 21.29 17.79
CA SER A 294 2.10 22.68 17.96
C SER A 294 1.73 23.29 19.32
N GLY A 295 0.88 22.61 20.10
CA GLY A 295 0.31 23.10 21.35
C GLY A 295 -0.71 24.24 21.16
N ARG A 296 -1.13 24.53 19.91
CA ARG A 296 -2.09 25.60 19.59
C ARG A 296 -3.51 25.09 19.52
N SER A 297 -4.48 26.00 19.54
CA SER A 297 -5.89 25.65 19.28
C SER A 297 -6.09 25.20 17.82
N PRO A 298 -6.88 24.14 17.54
CA PRO A 298 -7.24 23.72 16.20
C PRO A 298 -7.84 24.83 15.31
N TYR A 299 -8.51 25.81 15.93
CA TYR A 299 -9.08 26.97 15.22
C TYR A 299 -8.00 27.95 14.73
N VAL A 300 -6.89 28.07 15.45
CA VAL A 300 -5.75 28.92 15.03
C VAL A 300 -5.02 28.28 13.84
N GLU A 301 -4.85 26.96 13.88
CA GLU A 301 -4.28 26.21 12.74
C GLU A 301 -5.22 26.28 11.52
N ARG A 302 -6.55 26.24 11.71
CA ARG A 302 -7.56 26.46 10.66
C ARG A 302 -7.43 27.83 9.98
N LEU A 303 -7.26 28.89 10.77
CA LEU A 303 -7.11 30.26 10.25
C LEU A 303 -5.81 30.44 9.45
N LYS A 304 -4.69 29.85 9.91
CA LYS A 304 -3.42 29.88 9.17
C LYS A 304 -3.53 29.17 7.82
N ARG A 305 -4.36 28.13 7.72
CA ARG A 305 -4.61 27.44 6.45
C ARG A 305 -5.29 28.31 5.40
N LEU A 306 -6.07 29.33 5.77
CA LEU A 306 -6.70 30.20 4.78
C LEU A 306 -5.66 30.99 3.96
N SER A 307 -4.55 31.42 4.56
CA SER A 307 -3.47 32.08 3.81
C SER A 307 -2.66 31.08 2.97
N GLU A 308 -2.44 29.86 3.47
CA GLU A 308 -1.86 28.76 2.70
C GLU A 308 -2.69 28.50 1.44
N VAL A 309 -4.04 28.49 1.54
CA VAL A 309 -4.96 28.31 0.41
C VAL A 309 -4.82 29.37 -0.66
N VAL A 310 -4.59 30.63 -0.29
CA VAL A 310 -4.41 31.70 -1.27
C VAL A 310 -3.10 31.51 -2.04
N ALA A 311 -2.01 31.14 -1.35
CA ALA A 311 -0.72 30.85 -1.99
C ALA A 311 -0.85 29.65 -2.96
N VAL A 312 -1.51 28.61 -2.49
CA VAL A 312 -1.90 27.41 -3.22
C VAL A 312 -2.74 27.73 -4.46
N LEU A 313 -3.76 28.57 -4.35
CA LEU A 313 -4.61 28.98 -5.48
C LEU A 313 -3.83 29.73 -6.57
N ARG A 314 -2.85 30.56 -6.17
CA ARG A 314 -1.93 31.22 -7.10
C ARG A 314 -1.03 30.20 -7.80
N GLU A 315 -0.50 29.23 -7.06
CA GLU A 315 0.28 28.13 -7.62
C GLU A 315 -0.53 27.29 -8.62
N ALA A 316 -1.79 26.96 -8.30
CA ALA A 316 -2.70 26.25 -9.21
C ALA A 316 -2.92 26.99 -10.53
N ARG A 317 -3.08 28.33 -10.47
CA ARG A 317 -3.23 29.17 -11.66
C ARG A 317 -1.96 29.20 -12.49
N ALA A 318 -0.79 29.32 -11.85
CA ALA A 318 0.50 29.27 -12.52
C ALA A 318 0.72 27.90 -13.21
N ARG A 319 0.40 26.80 -12.52
CA ARG A 319 0.47 25.44 -13.08
C ARG A 319 -0.44 25.25 -14.30
N ARG A 320 -1.70 25.66 -14.23
CA ARG A 320 -2.64 25.61 -15.38
C ARG A 320 -2.13 26.40 -16.59
N ARG A 321 -1.41 27.49 -16.36
CA ARG A 321 -0.80 28.27 -17.43
C ARG A 321 0.36 27.50 -18.07
N ALA A 322 1.27 26.97 -17.26
CA ALA A 322 2.40 26.16 -17.72
C ALA A 322 1.93 24.92 -18.52
N ASP A 323 0.88 24.25 -18.04
CA ASP A 323 0.29 23.09 -18.72
C ASP A 323 -0.26 23.43 -20.12
N ARG A 324 -0.93 24.59 -20.26
CA ARG A 324 -1.41 25.06 -21.58
C ARG A 324 -0.27 25.43 -22.52
N GLU A 325 0.80 26.02 -21.97
CA GLU A 325 2.00 26.34 -22.73
C GLU A 325 2.69 25.04 -23.21
N PHE A 326 2.78 24.03 -22.35
CA PHE A 326 3.30 22.70 -22.68
C PHE A 326 2.50 21.99 -23.78
N GLU A 327 1.17 21.92 -23.69
CA GLU A 327 0.35 21.28 -24.74
C GLU A 327 0.51 21.98 -26.10
N ARG A 328 0.67 23.30 -26.11
CA ARG A 328 0.97 24.05 -27.36
C ARG A 328 2.36 23.72 -27.90
N ALA A 329 3.34 23.54 -27.01
CA ALA A 329 4.69 23.17 -27.39
C ALA A 329 4.74 21.75 -27.97
N LEU A 330 3.95 20.82 -27.41
CA LEU A 330 3.88 19.43 -27.89
C LEU A 330 3.36 19.33 -29.34
N GLY A 331 2.52 20.26 -29.78
CA GLY A 331 1.99 20.29 -31.16
C GLY A 331 2.93 20.89 -32.21
N ARG A 332 4.11 21.40 -31.82
CA ARG A 332 5.07 22.06 -32.72
C ARG A 332 6.29 21.17 -32.94
N ALA A 333 6.69 20.99 -34.20
CA ALA A 333 7.82 20.13 -34.54
C ALA A 333 9.18 20.72 -34.12
N ASP A 334 9.32 22.04 -34.15
CA ASP A 334 10.54 22.79 -33.79
C ASP A 334 10.76 22.92 -32.26
N THR A 335 9.82 22.43 -31.44
CA THR A 335 9.95 22.46 -29.98
C THR A 335 11.10 21.57 -29.54
N ARG A 336 11.98 22.12 -28.68
CA ARG A 336 13.01 21.38 -27.96
C ARG A 336 12.62 21.23 -26.50
N LEU A 337 12.25 20.02 -26.10
CA LEU A 337 12.03 19.68 -24.69
C LEU A 337 13.34 19.14 -24.10
N ARG A 338 13.56 19.40 -22.82
CA ARG A 338 14.74 18.92 -22.10
C ARG A 338 14.33 18.19 -20.82
N PRO A 339 15.08 17.17 -20.39
CA PRO A 339 14.97 16.64 -19.04
C PRO A 339 15.20 17.72 -17.98
N ALA A 340 14.61 17.53 -16.79
CA ALA A 340 14.93 18.36 -15.63
C ALA A 340 16.38 18.14 -15.20
N ALA A 341 17.09 19.23 -14.88
CA ALA A 341 18.53 19.21 -14.65
C ALA A 341 18.99 18.37 -13.45
N ASP A 342 18.10 18.12 -12.49
CA ASP A 342 18.33 17.31 -11.31
C ASP A 342 17.91 15.85 -11.48
N VAL A 343 17.27 15.47 -12.59
CA VAL A 343 16.88 14.07 -12.83
C VAL A 343 18.06 13.31 -13.40
N GLU A 344 18.43 12.22 -12.72
CA GLU A 344 19.53 11.37 -13.12
C GLU A 344 19.02 10.17 -13.93
N LEU A 345 19.69 9.86 -15.05
CA LEU A 345 19.44 8.64 -15.83
C LEU A 345 20.52 7.61 -15.50
N HIS A 346 20.09 6.42 -15.12
CA HIS A 346 20.94 5.26 -14.93
C HIS A 346 20.53 4.15 -15.90
N LEU A 347 21.46 3.69 -16.75
CA LEU A 347 21.16 2.64 -17.75
C LEU A 347 21.33 1.24 -17.17
N LEU A 348 20.32 0.39 -17.28
CA LEU A 348 20.37 -1.04 -16.92
C LEU A 348 20.12 -1.83 -18.22
N ALA A 349 21.22 -2.25 -18.86
CA ALA A 349 21.21 -2.80 -20.22
C ALA A 349 20.61 -1.79 -21.23
N ASP A 350 19.51 -2.15 -21.91
CA ASP A 350 18.81 -1.31 -22.89
C ASP A 350 17.66 -0.49 -22.26
N ARG A 351 17.43 -0.65 -20.95
CA ARG A 351 16.43 0.10 -20.17
C ARG A 351 17.06 1.19 -19.34
N GLY A 352 16.27 2.20 -19.00
CA GLY A 352 16.67 3.36 -18.21
C GLY A 352 15.97 3.39 -16.87
N LEU A 353 16.63 3.90 -15.84
CA LEU A 353 16.05 4.22 -14.56
C LEU A 353 16.27 5.71 -14.29
N LEU A 354 15.18 6.45 -14.12
CA LEU A 354 15.23 7.85 -13.75
C LEU A 354 15.13 7.99 -12.24
N PHE A 355 16.06 8.72 -11.64
CA PHE A 355 15.96 9.14 -10.24
C PHE A 355 15.68 10.65 -10.19
N ALA A 356 14.63 11.01 -9.45
CA ALA A 356 14.22 12.41 -9.24
C ALA A 356 14.50 12.81 -7.78
N PRO A 357 15.65 13.45 -7.47
CA PRO A 357 16.05 13.79 -6.10
C PRO A 357 15.04 14.69 -5.38
N HIS A 358 14.35 15.57 -6.11
CA HIS A 358 13.36 16.48 -5.55
C HIS A 358 12.10 15.78 -5.01
N SER A 359 11.79 14.58 -5.50
CA SER A 359 10.65 13.78 -5.05
C SER A 359 11.08 12.50 -4.31
N GLY A 360 12.34 12.07 -4.46
CA GLY A 360 12.83 10.77 -4.02
C GLY A 360 12.23 9.60 -4.81
N GLU A 361 11.64 9.87 -5.98
CA GLU A 361 11.00 8.86 -6.82
C GLU A 361 11.98 8.22 -7.80
N LEU A 362 11.79 6.92 -8.05
CA LEU A 362 12.46 6.14 -9.08
C LEU A 362 11.44 5.80 -10.18
N CYS A 363 11.82 5.94 -11.45
CA CYS A 363 10.96 5.60 -12.58
C CYS A 363 11.71 4.72 -13.57
N ALA A 364 11.28 3.47 -13.68
CA ALA A 364 11.79 2.54 -14.69
C ALA A 364 11.24 2.89 -16.07
N LEU A 365 12.10 2.87 -17.08
CA LEU A 365 11.80 3.15 -18.48
C LEU A 365 11.94 1.87 -19.30
N THR A 366 10.95 1.60 -20.14
CA THR A 366 11.09 0.65 -21.26
C THR A 366 12.21 1.09 -22.21
N THR A 367 12.68 0.20 -23.07
CA THR A 367 13.70 0.50 -24.10
C THR A 367 13.30 1.68 -24.98
N SER A 368 12.05 1.75 -25.41
CA SER A 368 11.52 2.84 -26.24
C SER A 368 11.47 4.19 -25.51
N ALA A 369 11.03 4.20 -24.25
CA ALA A 369 11.05 5.40 -23.41
C ALA A 369 12.47 5.88 -23.09
N THR A 370 13.40 4.95 -22.85
CA THR A 370 14.83 5.26 -22.64
C THR A 370 15.42 5.94 -23.87
N TRP A 371 15.12 5.40 -25.06
CA TRP A 371 15.56 5.99 -26.32
C TRP A 371 15.07 7.43 -26.49
N ILE A 372 13.79 7.69 -26.23
CA ILE A 372 13.21 9.04 -26.32
C ILE A 372 13.91 9.96 -25.32
N TRP A 373 14.14 9.50 -24.10
CA TRP A 373 14.82 10.30 -23.07
C TRP A 373 16.23 10.70 -23.51
N CYS A 374 17.02 9.77 -24.04
CA CYS A 374 18.35 10.05 -24.57
C CYS A 374 18.31 11.06 -25.73
N ALA A 375 17.34 10.95 -26.64
CA ALA A 375 17.16 11.91 -27.73
C ALA A 375 16.88 13.33 -27.21
N LEU A 376 16.12 13.47 -26.11
CA LEU A 376 15.91 14.77 -25.45
C LEU A 376 17.20 15.28 -24.75
N CYS A 377 18.00 14.39 -24.16
CA CYS A 377 19.32 14.75 -23.60
C CYS A 377 20.27 15.29 -24.66
N GLU A 378 20.25 14.71 -25.86
CA GLU A 378 21.03 15.15 -27.03
C GLU A 378 20.49 16.46 -27.65
N GLY A 379 19.30 16.90 -27.22
CA GLY A 379 18.72 18.19 -27.59
C GLY A 379 18.04 18.22 -28.96
N LEU A 380 17.61 17.05 -29.47
CA LEU A 380 16.81 16.93 -30.68
C LEU A 380 15.46 17.65 -30.51
N ASP A 381 14.93 18.19 -31.61
CA ASP A 381 13.56 18.72 -31.63
C ASP A 381 12.50 17.61 -31.78
N LEU A 382 11.25 17.93 -31.48
CA LEU A 382 10.17 16.93 -31.51
C LEU A 382 9.94 16.34 -32.91
N GLY A 383 10.18 17.09 -33.98
CA GLY A 383 10.10 16.59 -35.35
C GLY A 383 11.15 15.52 -35.64
N GLU A 384 12.39 15.80 -35.25
CA GLU A 384 13.52 14.87 -35.34
C GLU A 384 13.25 13.61 -34.51
N VAL A 385 12.87 13.76 -33.23
CA VAL A 385 12.54 12.66 -32.31
C VAL A 385 11.46 11.77 -32.90
N ARG A 386 10.34 12.33 -33.39
CA ARG A 386 9.23 11.57 -33.98
C ARG A 386 9.68 10.75 -35.19
N SER A 387 10.41 11.40 -36.11
CA SER A 387 10.85 10.74 -37.33
C SER A 387 11.86 9.63 -37.05
N ALA A 388 12.80 9.87 -36.13
CA ALA A 388 13.84 8.92 -35.76
C ALA A 388 13.29 7.76 -34.94
N PHE A 389 12.36 8.02 -34.01
CA PHE A 389 11.68 6.99 -33.24
C PHE A 389 10.82 6.08 -34.12
N ALA A 390 10.04 6.65 -35.05
CA ALA A 390 9.23 5.87 -35.99
C ALA A 390 10.09 4.92 -36.83
N ARG A 391 11.26 5.38 -37.30
CA ARG A 391 12.23 4.53 -38.02
C ARG A 391 12.85 3.47 -37.11
N ALA A 392 13.31 3.84 -35.92
CA ALA A 392 14.00 2.94 -35.00
C ALA A 392 13.11 1.77 -34.53
N PHE A 393 11.82 2.02 -34.29
CA PHE A 393 10.87 1.01 -33.79
C PHE A 393 9.91 0.49 -34.87
N SER A 394 10.12 0.84 -36.14
CA SER A 394 9.28 0.43 -37.28
C SER A 394 7.78 0.72 -37.07
N LEU A 395 7.46 1.90 -36.55
CA LEU A 395 6.10 2.34 -36.26
C LEU A 395 5.56 3.27 -37.35
N GLN A 396 4.23 3.29 -37.51
CA GLN A 396 3.58 4.31 -38.34
C GLN A 396 3.76 5.70 -37.72
N PRO A 397 3.92 6.78 -38.52
CA PRO A 397 4.15 8.14 -37.99
C PRO A 397 3.11 8.58 -36.95
N ASP A 398 1.83 8.32 -37.21
CA ASP A 398 0.73 8.67 -36.30
C ASP A 398 0.73 7.85 -35.00
N GLU A 399 1.28 6.64 -35.02
CA GLU A 399 1.46 5.81 -33.83
C GLU A 399 2.65 6.30 -33.00
N ALA A 400 3.78 6.59 -33.65
CA ALA A 400 4.95 7.18 -33.01
C ALA A 400 4.62 8.52 -32.33
N GLU A 401 3.88 9.39 -33.01
CA GLU A 401 3.46 10.68 -32.44
C GLU A 401 2.59 10.50 -31.19
N ARG A 402 1.62 9.57 -31.22
CA ARG A 402 0.78 9.27 -30.05
C ARG A 402 1.61 8.76 -28.86
N VAL A 403 2.47 7.76 -29.09
CA VAL A 403 3.33 7.18 -28.04
C VAL A 403 4.23 8.24 -27.41
N ILE A 404 4.91 9.05 -28.23
CA ILE A 404 5.80 10.12 -27.75
C ILE A 404 5.00 11.17 -26.97
N ALA A 405 3.85 11.59 -27.49
CA ALA A 405 3.01 12.58 -26.81
C ALA A 405 2.55 12.09 -25.43
N ASP A 406 2.14 10.82 -25.32
CA ASP A 406 1.67 10.25 -24.05
C ASP A 406 2.81 10.10 -23.03
N LEU A 407 4.01 9.70 -23.47
CA LEU A 407 5.21 9.63 -22.64
C LEU A 407 5.64 11.01 -22.15
N LEU A 408 5.70 12.01 -23.02
CA LEU A 408 6.08 13.38 -22.65
C LEU A 408 5.07 14.00 -21.68
N ARG A 409 3.76 13.75 -21.87
CA ARG A 409 2.73 14.14 -20.89
C ARG A 409 2.92 13.42 -19.57
N ALA A 410 3.32 12.16 -19.57
CA ALA A 410 3.65 11.43 -18.34
C ALA A 410 4.84 12.07 -17.61
N TRP A 411 5.97 12.28 -18.29
CA TRP A 411 7.15 12.91 -17.69
C TRP A 411 6.89 14.33 -17.18
N TRP A 412 6.12 15.14 -17.92
CA TRP A 412 5.69 16.45 -17.45
C TRP A 412 4.87 16.36 -16.15
N ARG A 413 3.94 15.41 -16.05
CA ARG A 413 3.12 15.21 -14.84
C ARG A 413 3.93 14.82 -13.61
N HIS A 414 5.03 14.09 -13.82
CA HIS A 414 5.94 13.65 -12.76
C HIS A 414 7.06 14.66 -12.45
N GLY A 415 7.11 15.81 -13.14
CA GLY A 415 8.16 16.81 -12.91
C GLY A 415 9.52 16.42 -13.48
N LEU A 416 9.55 15.46 -14.41
CA LEU A 416 10.78 14.90 -14.97
C LEU A 416 11.36 15.73 -16.13
N LEU A 417 10.57 16.64 -16.71
CA LEU A 417 11.01 17.56 -17.76
C LEU A 417 11.37 18.94 -17.19
N ALA A 418 12.22 19.68 -17.89
CA ALA A 418 12.49 21.08 -17.61
C ALA A 418 11.19 21.89 -17.63
N ASP A 419 11.09 22.88 -16.75
CA ASP A 419 9.91 23.75 -16.56
C ASP A 419 8.62 23.03 -16.10
N ALA A 420 8.65 21.70 -15.95
CA ALA A 420 7.52 20.95 -15.44
C ALA A 420 7.22 21.35 -14.00
N PRO A 421 5.94 21.54 -13.64
CA PRO A 421 5.56 21.88 -12.28
C PRO A 421 5.86 20.71 -11.35
N ARG A 422 6.81 20.92 -10.44
CA ARG A 422 7.21 19.88 -9.49
C ARG A 422 6.09 19.62 -8.48
N PRO A 423 5.86 18.35 -8.10
CA PRO A 423 5.03 18.06 -6.93
C PRO A 423 5.66 18.76 -5.71
N PRO A 424 4.83 19.26 -4.76
CA PRO A 424 5.40 19.71 -3.49
C PRO A 424 6.20 18.55 -2.92
N ALA A 425 7.47 18.80 -2.55
CA ALA A 425 8.28 17.81 -1.87
C ALA A 425 7.41 17.23 -0.73
N LYS A 426 7.29 15.90 -0.64
CA LYS A 426 6.87 15.31 0.63
C LYS A 426 7.85 15.94 1.62
N ALA A 427 7.34 16.67 2.61
CA ALA A 427 8.21 17.11 3.69
C ALA A 427 9.03 15.87 4.07
N PRO A 428 10.38 15.95 4.13
CA PRO A 428 11.17 14.82 4.60
C PRO A 428 10.43 14.32 5.82
N ALA A 429 10.17 13.01 5.90
CA ALA A 429 9.59 12.45 7.12
C ALA A 429 10.51 12.98 8.20
N THR A 430 10.02 13.96 8.97
CA THR A 430 10.86 14.64 9.95
C THR A 430 11.42 13.48 10.74
N PRO A 431 12.75 13.24 10.75
CA PRO A 431 13.31 12.11 11.47
C PRO A 431 12.68 12.22 12.83
N ALA A 432 11.83 11.24 13.18
CA ALA A 432 10.75 11.43 14.14
C ALA A 432 11.30 12.30 15.25
N ALA A 433 10.86 13.58 15.29
CA ALA A 433 11.48 14.56 16.19
C ALA A 433 11.60 13.85 17.52
N PRO A 434 12.79 13.81 18.17
CA PRO A 434 12.98 13.02 19.38
C PRO A 434 11.76 13.28 20.23
N ALA A 435 10.95 12.23 20.40
CA ALA A 435 9.58 12.40 20.86
C ALA A 435 9.66 13.30 22.09
N ALA A 436 8.85 14.37 22.12
CA ALA A 436 8.74 15.20 23.32
C ALA A 436 8.76 14.25 24.52
N PRO A 437 9.63 14.46 25.52
CA PRO A 437 9.91 13.46 26.54
C PRO A 437 8.58 12.92 27.01
N ALA A 438 8.34 11.64 26.69
CA ALA A 438 7.11 10.99 27.07
C ALA A 438 6.96 11.25 28.56
N ALA A 439 5.79 11.73 28.99
CA ALA A 439 5.50 11.84 30.42
C ALA A 439 5.99 10.55 31.06
N GLU A 440 6.94 10.65 32.00
CA GLU A 440 7.60 9.49 32.60
C GLU A 440 6.51 8.50 32.99
N LEU A 441 6.40 7.43 32.19
CA LEU A 441 5.43 6.39 32.47
C LEU A 441 5.88 5.78 33.80
N PRO A 442 4.95 5.58 34.75
CA PRO A 442 5.31 5.12 36.09
C PRO A 442 6.17 3.85 35.99
N PRO A 443 7.19 3.71 36.86
CA PRO A 443 8.03 2.53 36.88
C PRO A 443 7.15 1.28 37.03
N PRO A 444 7.52 0.15 36.41
CA PRO A 444 6.75 -1.08 36.50
C PRO A 444 6.55 -1.43 37.98
N SER A 445 5.33 -1.78 38.34
CA SER A 445 4.93 -2.18 39.68
C SER A 445 5.60 -3.50 40.05
N GLY A 446 6.85 -3.47 40.54
CA GLY A 446 7.55 -4.45 41.40
C GLY A 446 7.68 -5.94 41.00
N ASP A 447 6.80 -6.49 40.17
CA ASP A 447 6.61 -7.93 39.91
C ASP A 447 6.91 -8.29 38.43
N GLY A 448 7.95 -7.69 37.86
CA GLY A 448 8.43 -7.98 36.50
C GLY A 448 9.44 -9.13 36.43
N LEU A 449 9.52 -9.77 35.27
CA LEU A 449 10.64 -10.60 34.83
C LEU A 449 11.60 -9.72 34.04
N ASP A 450 12.86 -9.73 34.41
CA ASP A 450 13.90 -9.01 33.68
C ASP A 450 14.68 -9.95 32.79
N LEU A 451 14.79 -9.60 31.51
CA LEU A 451 15.41 -10.40 30.47
C LEU A 451 16.54 -9.62 29.81
N GLU A 452 17.65 -10.32 29.56
CA GLU A 452 18.74 -9.83 28.72
C GLU A 452 18.55 -10.38 27.32
N LEU A 453 18.44 -9.49 26.35
CA LEU A 453 18.26 -9.86 24.96
C LEU A 453 19.41 -9.31 24.13
N ARG A 454 19.95 -10.14 23.24
CA ARG A 454 20.94 -9.76 22.27
C ARG A 454 20.33 -9.84 20.87
N ILE A 455 20.30 -8.69 20.22
CA ILE A 455 19.82 -8.55 18.84
C ILE A 455 20.97 -7.96 18.03
N ARG A 456 21.59 -8.78 17.18
CA ARG A 456 22.86 -8.47 16.51
C ARG A 456 23.96 -8.17 17.53
N ASP A 457 24.51 -6.96 17.48
CA ASP A 457 25.53 -6.42 18.38
C ASP A 457 24.94 -5.49 19.45
N LEU A 458 23.60 -5.36 19.51
CA LEU A 458 22.90 -4.56 20.52
C LEU A 458 22.42 -5.43 21.69
N ARG A 459 22.49 -4.85 22.89
CA ARG A 459 21.98 -5.46 24.12
C ARG A 459 20.78 -4.67 24.64
N TYR A 460 19.70 -5.40 24.93
CA TYR A 460 18.45 -4.87 25.47
C TYR A 460 18.22 -5.44 26.87
N GLY A 461 17.90 -4.56 27.81
CA GLY A 461 17.33 -4.96 29.11
C GLY A 461 15.81 -4.83 29.05
N LEU A 462 15.11 -5.95 28.97
CA LEU A 462 13.64 -5.99 28.89
C LEU A 462 13.02 -6.26 30.27
N ALA A 463 12.25 -5.31 30.79
CA ALA A 463 11.37 -5.52 31.94
C ALA A 463 9.99 -5.98 31.45
N LEU A 464 9.61 -7.23 31.74
CA LEU A 464 8.40 -7.88 31.25
C LEU A 464 7.44 -8.16 32.41
N ALA A 465 6.22 -7.64 32.37
CA ALA A 465 5.21 -7.99 33.35
C ALA A 465 4.94 -9.52 33.37
N ARG A 466 4.94 -10.16 34.55
CA ARG A 466 4.76 -11.62 34.69
C ARG A 466 3.56 -12.20 33.92
N PRO A 467 2.36 -11.58 33.87
CA PRO A 467 1.24 -12.14 33.12
C PRO A 467 1.46 -12.18 31.61
N ALA A 468 2.36 -11.35 31.07
CA ALA A 468 2.72 -11.35 29.65
C ALA A 468 3.73 -12.45 29.28
N ALA A 469 4.44 -13.01 30.26
CA ALA A 469 5.58 -13.90 30.02
C ALA A 469 5.26 -15.13 29.16
N PRO A 470 4.17 -15.90 29.38
CA PRO A 470 3.88 -17.09 28.58
C PRO A 470 3.65 -16.79 27.10
N GLY A 471 3.08 -15.62 26.77
CA GLY A 471 2.81 -15.20 25.40
C GLY A 471 4.00 -14.53 24.70
N VAL A 472 4.98 -14.03 25.45
CA VAL A 472 6.11 -13.24 24.92
C VAL A 472 7.40 -14.06 24.85
N LEU A 473 7.71 -14.84 25.90
CA LEU A 473 8.96 -15.61 25.98
C LEU A 473 9.23 -16.53 24.78
N PRO A 474 8.25 -17.25 24.21
CA PRO A 474 8.50 -18.10 23.04
C PRO A 474 9.07 -17.34 21.84
N PHE A 475 8.70 -16.08 21.66
CA PHE A 475 9.18 -15.25 20.55
C PHE A 475 10.57 -14.66 20.82
N LEU A 476 11.02 -14.59 22.07
CA LEU A 476 12.29 -13.96 22.44
C LEU A 476 13.37 -14.97 22.80
N ALA A 477 13.03 -16.24 22.95
CA ALA A 477 13.93 -17.29 23.45
C ALA A 477 15.28 -17.34 22.69
N HIS A 478 15.26 -17.15 21.37
CA HIS A 478 16.45 -17.16 20.52
C HIS A 478 17.36 -15.92 20.66
N TRP A 479 16.90 -14.86 21.31
CA TRP A 479 17.69 -13.66 21.63
C TRP A 479 18.22 -13.66 23.07
N GLN A 480 17.87 -14.64 23.89
CA GLN A 480 18.32 -14.68 25.29
C GLN A 480 19.78 -15.15 25.38
N ASP A 481 20.69 -14.27 25.79
CA ASP A 481 22.05 -14.64 26.22
C ASP A 481 21.95 -15.05 27.70
N GLY A 482 22.18 -16.33 28.03
CA GLY A 482 21.87 -16.88 29.35
C GLY A 482 22.56 -16.17 30.53
N GLY A 483 21.77 -15.70 31.50
CA GLY A 483 22.22 -15.23 32.81
C GLY A 483 21.82 -13.77 33.12
N PHE A 484 21.47 -13.48 34.38
CA PHE A 484 21.05 -12.16 34.85
C PHE A 484 22.24 -11.41 35.47
N ALA A 485 22.61 -10.25 34.94
CA ALA A 485 23.52 -9.30 35.56
C ALA A 485 22.77 -8.46 36.60
N ALA A 486 23.23 -8.48 37.85
CA ALA A 486 22.61 -7.77 38.97
C ALA A 486 22.60 -6.23 38.84
N ALA A 487 23.30 -5.67 37.84
CA ALA A 487 23.29 -4.25 37.52
C ALA A 487 23.22 -4.08 35.99
N ARG A 488 22.22 -3.32 35.50
CA ARG A 488 22.08 -2.97 34.08
C ARG A 488 23.13 -1.90 33.74
N PRO A 489 24.10 -2.16 32.85
CA PRO A 489 25.02 -1.13 32.37
C PRO A 489 24.24 0.00 31.68
N ALA A 490 24.71 1.25 31.81
CA ALA A 490 24.08 2.42 31.19
C ALA A 490 24.05 2.37 29.64
N GLU A 491 24.81 1.46 29.03
CA GLU A 491 24.92 1.27 27.59
C GLU A 491 23.80 0.39 27.00
N TRP A 492 22.96 -0.22 27.84
CA TRP A 492 21.89 -1.10 27.37
C TRP A 492 20.64 -0.32 26.98
N ILE A 493 19.99 -0.78 25.91
CA ILE A 493 18.73 -0.21 25.48
C ILE A 493 17.64 -0.70 26.43
N SER A 494 16.88 0.25 26.98
CA SER A 494 15.82 -0.07 27.94
C SER A 494 14.56 -0.45 27.19
N ALA A 495 14.02 -1.64 27.45
CA ALA A 495 12.72 -2.06 26.96
C ALA A 495 11.81 -2.42 28.15
N ARG A 496 10.53 -2.11 28.05
CA ARG A 496 9.54 -2.51 29.05
C ARG A 496 8.22 -2.88 28.40
N VAL A 497 7.61 -3.93 28.94
CA VAL A 497 6.27 -4.40 28.56
C VAL A 497 5.42 -4.39 29.81
N ASP A 498 4.51 -3.42 29.88
CA ASP A 498 3.59 -3.21 30.99
C ASP A 498 2.13 -3.24 30.52
N GLN A 499 1.21 -3.31 31.48
CA GLN A 499 -0.22 -3.23 31.23
C GLN A 499 -0.79 -1.98 31.89
N ALA A 500 -1.55 -1.18 31.15
CA ALA A 500 -2.27 -0.02 31.65
C ALA A 500 -3.65 0.04 30.99
N ASP A 501 -4.71 0.25 31.78
CA ASP A 501 -6.10 0.34 31.29
C ASP A 501 -6.57 -0.88 30.46
N GLY A 502 -6.02 -2.07 30.75
CA GLY A 502 -6.31 -3.31 30.01
C GLY A 502 -5.53 -3.46 28.69
N GLU A 503 -4.69 -2.49 28.34
CA GLU A 503 -3.84 -2.48 27.15
C GLU A 503 -2.39 -2.86 27.53
N TRP A 504 -1.79 -3.78 26.79
CA TRP A 504 -0.37 -4.08 26.85
C TRP A 504 0.43 -3.08 26.02
N ARG A 505 1.49 -2.52 26.58
CA ARG A 505 2.30 -1.49 25.94
C ARG A 505 3.75 -1.94 25.85
N VAL A 506 4.37 -1.78 24.69
CA VAL A 506 5.79 -2.03 24.44
C VAL A 506 6.49 -0.69 24.36
N VAL A 507 7.38 -0.41 25.30
CA VAL A 507 8.10 0.86 25.39
C VAL A 507 9.59 0.59 25.27
N ILE A 508 10.28 1.33 24.39
CA ILE A 508 11.74 1.25 24.20
C ILE A 508 12.33 2.65 24.39
N ASP A 509 13.32 2.80 25.27
CA ASP A 509 13.93 4.08 25.68
C ASP A 509 12.89 5.16 26.02
N GLY A 510 11.89 4.78 26.81
CA GLY A 510 10.80 5.66 27.23
C GLY A 510 9.77 6.00 26.15
N GLN A 511 9.95 5.54 24.91
CA GLN A 511 9.01 5.78 23.81
C GLN A 511 8.08 4.58 23.60
N LEU A 512 6.77 4.83 23.56
CA LEU A 512 5.78 3.81 23.18
C LEU A 512 6.02 3.38 21.72
N ARG A 513 6.32 2.10 21.51
CA ARG A 513 6.60 1.50 20.19
C ARG A 513 5.42 0.71 19.64
N ALA A 514 4.73 -0.04 20.50
CA ALA A 514 3.55 -0.82 20.14
C ALA A 514 2.58 -0.89 21.31
N ALA A 515 1.30 -1.17 21.03
CA ALA A 515 0.29 -1.42 22.04
C ALA A 515 -0.79 -2.38 21.51
N THR A 516 -1.26 -3.30 22.36
CA THR A 516 -2.28 -4.29 22.01
C THR A 516 -3.11 -4.68 23.23
N PHE A 517 -4.39 -4.97 23.04
CA PHE A 517 -5.24 -5.50 24.13
C PHE A 517 -5.26 -7.04 24.16
N ALA A 518 -4.76 -7.69 23.11
CA ALA A 518 -4.78 -9.14 22.98
C ALA A 518 -3.44 -9.75 23.42
N LEU A 519 -3.46 -10.60 24.46
CA LEU A 519 -2.25 -11.26 24.97
C LEU A 519 -1.61 -12.16 23.90
N ALA A 520 -2.43 -12.80 23.05
CA ALA A 520 -1.96 -13.63 21.94
C ALA A 520 -1.16 -12.85 20.88
N GLN A 521 -1.38 -11.54 20.75
CA GLN A 521 -0.67 -10.68 19.80
C GLN A 521 0.56 -10.01 20.42
N LEU A 522 0.70 -10.05 21.75
CA LEU A 522 1.76 -9.34 22.45
C LEU A 522 3.16 -9.86 22.10
N GLY A 523 3.33 -11.17 21.96
CA GLY A 523 4.62 -11.76 21.62
C GLY A 523 5.22 -11.27 20.29
N PRO A 524 4.49 -11.37 19.17
CA PRO A 524 4.92 -10.80 17.88
C PRO A 524 5.18 -9.29 17.95
N GLU A 525 4.32 -8.52 18.61
CA GLU A 525 4.44 -7.06 18.74
C GLU A 525 5.73 -6.68 19.50
N VAL A 526 6.07 -7.41 20.57
CA VAL A 526 7.34 -7.21 21.30
C VAL A 526 8.54 -7.58 20.43
N GLN A 527 8.49 -8.72 19.73
CA GLN A 527 9.59 -9.17 18.87
C GLN A 527 9.84 -8.18 17.72
N TYR A 528 8.79 -7.73 17.05
CA TYR A 528 8.89 -6.79 15.93
C TYR A 528 9.37 -5.41 16.38
N ALA A 529 8.82 -4.88 17.49
CA ALA A 529 9.26 -3.60 18.04
C ALA A 529 10.77 -3.59 18.35
N LEU A 530 11.29 -4.67 18.93
CA LEU A 530 12.72 -4.84 19.22
C LEU A 530 13.56 -5.00 17.94
N ALA A 531 13.12 -5.83 16.99
CA ALA A 531 13.82 -6.01 15.70
C ALA A 531 13.90 -4.72 14.88
N ILE A 532 12.81 -3.96 14.82
CA ILE A 532 12.74 -2.67 14.10
C ILE A 532 13.62 -1.62 14.76
N ASP A 533 13.57 -1.52 16.08
CA ASP A 533 14.45 -0.61 16.82
C ASP A 533 15.93 -0.96 16.56
N ALA A 534 16.28 -2.25 16.61
CA ALA A 534 17.63 -2.72 16.33
C ALA A 534 18.08 -2.42 14.89
N ALA A 535 17.21 -2.68 13.90
CA ALA A 535 17.47 -2.38 12.50
C ALA A 535 17.72 -0.88 12.27
N ARG A 536 16.88 -0.02 12.84
CA ARG A 536 16.97 1.45 12.69
C ARG A 536 18.22 2.03 13.36
N ARG A 537 18.62 1.54 14.52
CA ARG A 537 19.85 2.00 15.22
C ARG A 537 21.14 1.69 14.48
N ARG A 538 21.14 0.62 13.68
CA ARG A 538 22.30 0.21 12.88
C ARG A 538 22.27 0.71 11.44
N GLY A 539 21.13 1.23 11.00
CA GLY A 539 20.93 1.68 9.63
C GLY A 539 20.86 0.51 8.65
N TYR A 540 20.22 0.77 7.52
CA TYR A 540 20.10 -0.14 6.39
C TYR A 540 19.88 0.69 5.12
N ASP A 541 20.20 0.09 3.97
CA ASP A 541 19.90 0.66 2.66
C ASP A 541 18.54 0.19 2.17
N LEU A 542 18.24 -1.12 2.30
CA LEU A 542 16.95 -1.71 1.98
C LEU A 542 16.51 -2.69 3.07
N TRP A 543 15.20 -2.75 3.30
CA TRP A 543 14.57 -3.77 4.12
C TRP A 543 13.67 -4.61 3.24
N LEU A 544 13.99 -5.90 3.12
CA LEU A 544 13.28 -6.85 2.27
C LEU A 544 12.35 -7.77 3.08
N ASP A 545 11.17 -8.03 2.54
CA ASP A 545 10.29 -9.14 2.93
C ASP A 545 10.69 -10.36 2.06
N ALA A 546 11.68 -11.12 2.54
CA ALA A 546 12.33 -12.20 1.81
C ALA A 546 12.79 -13.32 2.75
N SER A 547 12.83 -14.54 2.23
CA SER A 547 13.51 -15.66 2.90
C SER A 547 14.96 -15.72 2.43
N MET A 548 15.90 -15.84 3.37
CA MET A 548 17.33 -15.90 3.14
C MET A 548 17.86 -17.28 3.51
N LEU A 549 18.50 -17.92 2.54
CA LEU A 549 19.29 -19.12 2.73
C LEU A 549 20.75 -18.83 2.43
N ALA A 550 21.66 -19.60 3.03
CA ALA A 550 23.08 -19.41 2.83
C ALA A 550 23.84 -20.73 2.79
N ASP A 551 24.97 -20.72 2.12
CA ASP A 551 26.01 -21.73 2.19
C ASP A 551 27.37 -21.05 2.33
N ARG A 552 28.46 -21.78 2.06
CA ARG A 552 29.83 -21.21 2.08
C ARG A 552 30.07 -20.18 0.97
N ASP A 553 29.30 -20.22 -0.12
CA ASP A 553 29.52 -19.43 -1.33
C ASP A 553 28.73 -18.11 -1.29
N GLY A 554 27.70 -18.00 -0.43
CA GLY A 554 26.99 -16.75 -0.16
C GLY A 554 25.50 -16.96 0.13
N ALA A 555 24.75 -15.86 0.10
CA ALA A 555 23.32 -15.84 0.37
C ALA A 555 22.46 -15.95 -0.90
N VAL A 556 21.41 -16.74 -0.83
CA VAL A 556 20.32 -16.83 -1.81
C VAL A 556 19.09 -16.18 -1.19
N LEU A 557 18.54 -15.17 -1.88
CA LEU A 557 17.34 -14.47 -1.43
C LEU A 557 16.13 -14.92 -2.25
N LEU A 558 15.11 -15.42 -1.56
CA LEU A 558 13.80 -15.71 -2.12
C LEU A 558 12.91 -14.49 -1.89
N ILE A 559 12.73 -13.67 -2.92
CA ILE A 559 11.94 -12.44 -2.88
C ILE A 559 10.56 -12.77 -3.43
N GLY A 560 9.61 -12.94 -2.53
CA GLY A 560 8.27 -13.39 -2.86
C GLY A 560 7.23 -12.61 -2.10
N SER A 561 6.15 -12.32 -2.80
CA SER A 561 5.07 -11.47 -2.33
C SER A 561 4.18 -12.15 -1.24
N SER A 562 4.38 -13.47 -1.03
CA SER A 562 3.76 -14.27 0.03
C SER A 562 4.72 -15.32 0.61
N LEU A 563 4.64 -15.54 1.93
CA LEU A 563 5.33 -16.64 2.62
C LEU A 563 4.89 -18.03 2.12
N SER A 564 3.68 -18.15 1.55
CA SER A 564 3.16 -19.39 0.95
C SER A 564 3.99 -19.89 -0.24
N ASP A 565 4.69 -18.98 -0.90
CA ASP A 565 5.43 -19.24 -2.12
C ASP A 565 6.92 -19.45 -1.81
N SER A 566 7.46 -18.67 -0.86
CA SER A 566 8.88 -18.74 -0.50
C SER A 566 9.21 -19.85 0.50
N LEU A 567 8.36 -20.08 1.52
CA LEU A 567 8.69 -21.03 2.59
C LEU A 567 8.83 -22.47 2.10
N PRO A 568 7.89 -23.05 1.31
CA PRO A 568 8.05 -24.42 0.85
C PRO A 568 9.35 -24.63 0.06
N LEU A 569 9.72 -23.66 -0.78
CA LEU A 569 10.97 -23.67 -1.53
C LEU A 569 12.19 -23.52 -0.60
N ALA A 570 12.12 -22.65 0.41
CA ALA A 570 13.19 -22.50 1.41
C ALA A 570 13.45 -23.83 2.15
N PHE A 571 12.40 -24.54 2.56
CA PHE A 571 12.54 -25.83 3.21
C PHE A 571 13.13 -26.90 2.28
N ALA A 572 12.68 -26.97 1.02
CA ALA A 572 13.24 -27.88 0.02
C ALA A 572 14.73 -27.60 -0.24
N LEU A 573 15.12 -26.32 -0.39
CA LEU A 573 16.52 -25.93 -0.52
C LEU A 573 17.35 -26.28 0.72
N ALA A 574 16.77 -26.17 1.92
CA ALA A 574 17.47 -26.52 3.15
C ALA A 574 17.82 -28.01 3.23
N ARG A 575 16.92 -28.88 2.76
CA ARG A 575 17.14 -30.33 2.67
C ARG A 575 18.26 -30.71 1.70
N GLN A 576 18.53 -29.84 0.72
CA GLN A 576 19.61 -29.99 -0.25
C GLN A 576 20.95 -29.39 0.22
N GLY A 577 21.03 -28.93 1.47
CA GLY A 577 22.28 -28.52 2.14
C GLY A 577 22.48 -27.02 2.31
N LEU A 578 21.48 -26.18 2.02
CA LEU A 578 21.54 -24.75 2.36
C LEU A 578 21.09 -24.53 3.81
N GLU A 579 21.75 -23.64 4.51
CA GLU A 579 21.36 -23.20 5.85
C GLU A 579 20.28 -22.11 5.73
N ARG A 580 19.15 -22.26 6.44
CA ARG A 580 18.16 -21.19 6.56
C ARG A 580 18.67 -20.14 7.55
N VAL A 581 18.70 -18.87 7.12
CA VAL A 581 19.20 -17.73 7.92
C VAL A 581 18.05 -16.85 8.41
N ALA A 582 17.09 -16.55 7.54
CA ALA A 582 15.87 -15.82 7.89
C ALA A 582 14.72 -16.25 6.98
N ASP A 583 13.49 -16.20 7.49
CA ASP A 583 12.32 -16.60 6.70
C ASP A 583 11.53 -15.42 6.16
N ARG A 584 11.76 -14.22 6.71
CA ARG A 584 10.91 -13.06 6.46
C ARG A 584 11.67 -11.76 6.27
N TRP A 585 12.52 -11.35 7.20
CA TRP A 585 13.14 -10.03 7.15
C TRP A 585 14.62 -10.10 6.86
N VAL A 586 15.02 -9.42 5.79
CA VAL A 586 16.41 -9.32 5.36
C VAL A 586 16.76 -7.85 5.21
N LEU A 587 17.84 -7.42 5.87
CA LEU A 587 18.39 -6.08 5.71
C LEU A 587 19.53 -6.13 4.70
N LEU A 588 19.53 -5.21 3.74
CA LEU A 588 20.68 -4.92 2.90
C LEU A 588 21.38 -3.67 3.41
N ALA A 589 22.68 -3.74 3.63
CA ALA A 589 23.49 -2.61 4.05
C ALA A 589 24.94 -2.72 3.57
N GLY A 590 25.61 -1.57 3.45
CA GLY A 590 27.04 -1.47 3.22
C GLY A 590 27.44 -1.32 1.74
N GLU A 591 28.74 -1.33 1.49
CA GLU A 591 29.30 -1.19 0.15
C GLU A 591 30.45 -2.19 -0.05
N PRO A 592 30.27 -3.26 -0.85
CA PRO A 592 29.04 -3.64 -1.56
C PRO A 592 27.89 -4.02 -0.62
N LEU A 593 26.64 -3.95 -1.12
CA LEU A 593 25.46 -4.31 -0.33
C LEU A 593 25.51 -5.79 0.07
N ARG A 594 25.42 -6.04 1.38
CA ARG A 594 25.38 -7.37 1.97
C ARG A 594 24.06 -7.63 2.67
N ALA A 595 23.59 -8.87 2.60
CA ALA A 595 22.35 -9.31 3.23
C ALA A 595 22.58 -9.83 4.64
N MET A 596 21.72 -9.39 5.55
CA MET A 596 21.66 -9.85 6.92
C MET A 596 20.23 -10.26 7.23
N GLY A 597 20.03 -11.54 7.57
CA GLY A 597 18.74 -12.03 8.03
C GLY A 597 18.46 -11.58 9.46
N LEU A 598 17.28 -11.02 9.70
CA LEU A 598 16.77 -10.81 11.05
C LEU A 598 16.04 -12.08 11.50
N PRO A 599 16.43 -12.69 12.64
CA PRO A 599 15.73 -13.83 13.20
C PRO A 599 14.42 -13.36 13.83
N VAL A 600 13.39 -13.22 13.02
CA VAL A 600 12.03 -12.94 13.47
C VAL A 600 11.14 -14.13 13.21
N SER A 601 10.19 -14.38 14.12
CA SER A 601 9.22 -15.45 13.94
C SER A 601 8.29 -15.09 12.79
N ALA A 602 7.96 -16.05 11.94
CA ALA A 602 7.02 -15.83 10.84
C ALA A 602 5.63 -16.30 11.27
N GLY A 603 4.62 -15.41 11.22
CA GLY A 603 3.22 -15.80 11.41
C GLY A 603 2.72 -16.61 10.22
N ILE A 604 2.07 -17.75 10.48
CA ILE A 604 1.60 -18.68 9.45
C ILE A 604 0.11 -18.98 9.65
N GLY A 605 -0.64 -19.16 8.57
CA GLY A 605 -2.04 -19.56 8.65
C GLY A 605 -2.21 -20.95 9.29
N PRO A 606 -3.32 -21.26 9.98
CA PRO A 606 -3.51 -22.58 10.60
C PRO A 606 -3.45 -23.76 9.61
N GLU A 607 -3.98 -23.58 8.39
CA GLU A 607 -3.97 -24.60 7.33
C GLU A 607 -2.56 -24.81 6.78
N GLU A 608 -1.87 -23.71 6.47
CA GLU A 608 -0.46 -23.71 6.04
C GLU A 608 0.46 -24.32 7.11
N TRP A 609 0.22 -24.00 8.39
CA TRP A 609 0.94 -24.58 9.51
C TRP A 609 0.78 -26.09 9.58
N GLU A 610 -0.44 -26.59 9.40
CA GLU A 610 -0.69 -28.04 9.46
C GLU A 610 -0.13 -28.76 8.22
N GLU A 611 -0.19 -28.16 7.04
CA GLU A 611 0.46 -28.66 5.84
C GLU A 611 1.98 -28.69 5.99
N LEU A 612 2.56 -27.60 6.49
CA LEU A 612 4.00 -27.44 6.70
C LEU A 612 4.50 -28.43 7.75
N ARG A 613 3.84 -28.54 8.90
CA ARG A 613 4.16 -29.50 9.98
C ARG A 613 4.04 -30.95 9.52
N ARG A 614 3.11 -31.27 8.62
CA ARG A 614 2.95 -32.61 8.06
C ARG A 614 4.14 -32.99 7.16
N ARG A 615 4.65 -32.05 6.38
CA ARG A 615 5.81 -32.28 5.50
C ARG A 615 7.15 -32.12 6.22
N HIS A 616 7.19 -31.31 7.27
CA HIS A 616 8.38 -30.92 8.02
C HIS A 616 8.13 -31.00 9.54
N PRO A 617 8.07 -32.22 10.11
CA PRO A 617 7.82 -32.43 11.54
C PRO A 617 8.95 -31.86 12.44
N GLU A 618 10.13 -31.60 11.88
CA GLU A 618 11.29 -30.98 12.55
C GLU A 618 11.13 -29.48 12.82
N ILE A 619 10.08 -28.84 12.29
CA ILE A 619 9.88 -27.40 12.43
C ILE A 619 9.66 -27.00 13.89
N ALA A 620 10.52 -26.11 14.37
CA ALA A 620 10.30 -25.40 15.62
C ALA A 620 9.27 -24.28 15.43
N GLY A 621 8.29 -24.21 16.32
CA GLY A 621 7.23 -23.22 16.28
C GLY A 621 6.13 -23.56 17.27
N GLY A 622 5.12 -22.72 17.34
CA GLY A 622 4.06 -22.85 18.33
C GLY A 622 2.73 -22.36 17.82
N ALA A 623 1.70 -22.72 18.58
CA ALA A 623 0.34 -22.27 18.41
C ALA A 623 -0.06 -21.56 19.70
N ILE A 624 -0.36 -20.26 19.63
CA ILE A 624 -0.85 -19.53 20.79
C ILE A 624 -2.37 -19.49 20.70
N PRO A 625 -3.09 -20.03 21.71
CA PRO A 625 -4.54 -19.91 21.77
C PRO A 625 -4.95 -18.46 21.66
N ARG A 626 -5.89 -18.17 20.77
CA ARG A 626 -6.56 -16.87 20.70
C ARG A 626 -7.63 -16.84 21.77
N ASP A 627 -7.71 -15.72 22.49
CA ASP A 627 -8.69 -15.54 23.55
C ASP A 627 -10.12 -15.76 23.01
N GLY A 628 -10.88 -16.63 23.67
CA GLY A 628 -12.34 -16.76 23.51
C GLY A 628 -12.88 -17.71 22.44
N ASP A 629 -12.06 -18.22 21.50
CA ASP A 629 -12.61 -18.90 20.29
C ASP A 629 -12.01 -20.29 19.99
N GLY A 630 -11.11 -20.83 20.81
CA GLY A 630 -10.47 -22.13 20.59
C GLY A 630 -9.55 -22.20 19.34
N CYS A 631 -9.45 -21.12 18.58
CA CYS A 631 -8.53 -20.95 17.46
C CYS A 631 -7.13 -20.59 17.98
N PHE A 632 -6.09 -20.88 17.21
CA PHE A 632 -4.72 -20.47 17.53
C PHE A 632 -4.11 -19.58 16.45
N GLU A 633 -3.10 -18.80 16.82
CA GLU A 633 -2.20 -18.14 15.89
C GLU A 633 -0.91 -18.97 15.83
N ALA A 634 -0.60 -19.50 14.65
CA ALA A 634 0.58 -20.31 14.44
C ALA A 634 1.77 -19.41 14.08
N PHE A 635 2.93 -19.74 14.60
CA PHE A 635 4.17 -19.09 14.24
C PHE A 635 5.28 -20.11 14.04
N LEU A 636 6.13 -19.82 13.07
CA LEU A 636 7.40 -20.48 12.84
C LEU A 636 8.46 -19.79 13.69
N ALA A 637 9.17 -20.56 14.52
CA ALA A 637 10.34 -20.03 15.22
C ALA A 637 11.41 -19.66 14.18
N PRO A 638 12.21 -18.61 14.43
CA PRO A 638 13.27 -18.23 13.50
C PRO A 638 14.30 -19.36 13.34
N PRO A 639 15.00 -19.44 12.19
CA PRO A 639 16.04 -20.44 11.98
C PRO A 639 17.14 -20.35 13.04
N SER A 640 17.65 -21.47 13.54
CA SER A 640 18.61 -21.51 14.68
C SER A 640 20.04 -21.85 14.25
N GLY A 641 20.45 -21.40 13.05
CA GLY A 641 21.77 -21.68 12.45
C GLY A 641 22.89 -20.80 12.99
N GLU A 642 24.15 -21.17 12.72
CA GLU A 642 25.34 -20.40 13.12
C GLU A 642 25.39 -19.01 12.46
N ARG A 643 24.81 -18.91 11.25
CA ARG A 643 24.76 -17.66 10.46
C ARG A 643 23.57 -16.77 10.82
N THR A 644 22.62 -17.26 11.62
CA THR A 644 21.43 -16.51 11.99
C THR A 644 21.81 -15.32 12.89
N GLY A 645 21.50 -14.09 12.43
CA GLY A 645 21.58 -12.87 13.24
C GLY A 645 22.98 -12.33 13.52
N SER A 646 24.05 -12.91 12.93
CA SER A 646 25.45 -12.61 13.27
C SER A 646 26.30 -12.10 12.09
N GLU A 647 26.10 -12.58 10.86
CA GLU A 647 26.99 -12.28 9.72
C GLU A 647 26.25 -11.66 8.53
N ALA A 648 26.81 -10.57 7.97
CA ALA A 648 26.34 -9.98 6.71
C ALA A 648 27.00 -10.68 5.52
N LEU A 649 26.21 -11.33 4.68
CA LEU A 649 26.66 -12.19 3.59
C LEU A 649 26.53 -11.52 2.22
N ALA A 650 27.46 -11.84 1.32
CA ALA A 650 27.33 -11.46 -0.08
C ALA A 650 26.16 -12.22 -0.72
N VAL A 651 25.31 -11.52 -1.45
CA VAL A 651 24.18 -12.14 -2.14
C VAL A 651 24.67 -12.69 -3.48
N ARG A 652 24.49 -13.99 -3.70
CA ARG A 652 24.93 -14.68 -4.92
C ARG A 652 23.79 -14.93 -5.92
N LEU A 653 22.54 -14.86 -5.47
CA LEU A 653 21.38 -15.11 -6.32
C LEU A 653 20.12 -14.47 -5.73
N LEU A 654 19.37 -13.76 -6.59
CA LEU A 654 17.99 -13.36 -6.32
C LEU A 654 17.04 -14.32 -7.03
N VAL A 655 16.04 -14.82 -6.30
CA VAL A 655 15.02 -15.73 -6.82
C VAL A 655 13.66 -15.10 -6.58
N PHE A 656 12.86 -15.01 -7.64
CA PHE A 656 11.47 -14.55 -7.60
C PHE A 656 10.54 -15.77 -7.79
N PRO A 657 10.17 -16.48 -6.69
CA PRO A 657 9.32 -17.66 -6.76
C PRO A 657 7.85 -17.30 -7.06
N ARG A 658 7.20 -18.12 -7.88
CA ARG A 658 5.76 -18.07 -8.16
C ARG A 658 5.18 -19.47 -8.09
N ARG A 659 4.46 -19.76 -7.01
CA ARG A 659 3.90 -21.09 -6.79
C ARG A 659 2.50 -21.20 -7.41
N ARG A 660 2.29 -22.21 -8.24
CA ARG A 660 0.98 -22.58 -8.79
C ARG A 660 0.82 -24.08 -8.74
N GLU A 661 -0.21 -24.55 -8.03
CA GLU A 661 -0.45 -25.99 -7.89
C GLU A 661 -0.60 -26.67 -9.27
N GLY A 662 0.15 -27.75 -9.48
CA GLY A 662 0.18 -28.47 -10.76
C GLY A 662 0.95 -27.78 -11.90
N ALA A 663 1.57 -26.62 -11.68
CA ALA A 663 2.41 -25.99 -12.70
C ALA A 663 3.75 -26.72 -12.88
N ALA A 664 4.23 -26.75 -14.12
CA ALA A 664 5.57 -27.23 -14.43
C ALA A 664 6.63 -26.29 -13.83
N THR A 665 7.76 -26.87 -13.42
CA THR A 665 8.92 -26.12 -12.94
C THR A 665 9.62 -25.42 -14.11
N VAL A 666 9.59 -24.09 -14.14
CA VAL A 666 10.20 -23.26 -15.17
C VAL A 666 11.11 -22.22 -14.52
N LEU A 667 12.39 -22.23 -14.93
CA LEU A 667 13.41 -21.29 -14.47
C LEU A 667 13.81 -20.35 -15.61
N ALA A 668 13.62 -19.05 -15.42
CA ALA A 668 13.99 -18.02 -16.41
C ALA A 668 14.99 -17.03 -15.80
N ALA A 669 16.00 -16.63 -16.58
CA ALA A 669 16.87 -15.52 -16.18
C ALA A 669 16.08 -14.20 -16.22
N VAL A 670 16.36 -13.32 -15.27
CA VAL A 670 15.74 -11.99 -15.17
C VAL A 670 16.83 -10.96 -15.39
N ASP A 671 16.60 -10.01 -16.28
CA ASP A 671 17.54 -8.93 -16.52
C ASP A 671 17.61 -7.96 -15.31
N PRO A 672 18.71 -7.23 -15.10
CA PRO A 672 18.87 -6.36 -13.93
C PRO A 672 17.78 -5.29 -13.77
N ALA A 673 17.20 -4.80 -14.87
CA ALA A 673 16.14 -3.78 -14.81
C ALA A 673 14.84 -4.40 -14.30
N GLU A 674 14.47 -5.57 -14.83
CA GLU A 674 13.31 -6.32 -14.35
C GLU A 674 13.52 -6.81 -12.90
N ALA A 675 14.73 -7.24 -12.53
CA ALA A 675 15.04 -7.66 -11.17
C ALA A 675 14.88 -6.51 -10.17
N LEU A 676 15.30 -5.30 -10.53
CA LEU A 676 15.10 -4.10 -9.73
C LEU A 676 13.60 -3.76 -9.61
N GLU A 677 12.85 -3.86 -10.70
CA GLU A 677 11.40 -3.65 -10.69
C GLU A 677 10.70 -4.64 -9.75
N LEU A 678 11.00 -5.94 -9.83
CA LEU A 678 10.45 -6.97 -8.95
C LEU A 678 10.85 -6.74 -7.49
N LEU A 679 12.11 -6.37 -7.22
CA LEU A 679 12.56 -6.04 -5.87
C LEU A 679 11.79 -4.84 -5.28
N LEU A 680 11.56 -3.79 -6.07
CA LEU A 680 10.85 -2.59 -5.66
C LEU A 680 9.31 -2.72 -5.76
N THR A 681 8.77 -3.84 -6.22
CA THR A 681 7.32 -4.04 -6.30
C THR A 681 6.85 -5.11 -5.32
N GLU A 682 7.63 -6.18 -5.20
CA GLU A 682 7.31 -7.38 -4.44
C GLU A 682 8.19 -7.55 -3.20
N GLY A 683 9.36 -6.89 -3.14
CA GLY A 683 10.40 -7.24 -2.17
C GLY A 683 10.57 -6.33 -0.96
N LEU A 684 10.11 -5.07 -0.94
CA LEU A 684 10.36 -4.19 0.23
C LEU A 684 9.36 -4.42 1.37
N ALA A 685 9.88 -4.54 2.60
CA ALA A 685 9.07 -4.63 3.82
C ALA A 685 8.67 -3.25 4.39
N GLU A 686 9.41 -2.19 4.07
CA GLU A 686 9.16 -0.81 4.54
C GLU A 686 9.30 0.20 3.39
N GLU A 687 8.60 1.35 3.47
CA GLU A 687 8.79 2.45 2.52
C GLU A 687 10.21 3.02 2.65
N VAL A 688 10.97 2.99 1.54
CA VAL A 688 12.33 3.53 1.48
C VAL A 688 12.32 4.90 0.83
N GLN A 689 12.96 5.87 1.48
CA GLN A 689 13.33 7.13 0.82
C GLN A 689 14.67 6.94 0.10
N PHE A 690 14.71 7.25 -1.19
CA PHE A 690 15.92 7.14 -1.99
C PHE A 690 16.66 8.49 -2.04
N ASP A 691 17.95 8.44 -1.75
CA ASP A 691 18.92 9.48 -2.09
C ASP A 691 19.83 8.99 -3.22
N ALA A 692 20.57 9.90 -3.86
CA ALA A 692 21.43 9.58 -5.00
C ALA A 692 22.45 8.48 -4.67
N GLY A 693 23.04 8.50 -3.47
CA GLY A 693 24.03 7.51 -3.05
C GLY A 693 23.43 6.12 -2.85
N ARG A 694 22.24 6.04 -2.24
CA ARG A 694 21.51 4.78 -2.06
C ARG A 694 21.09 4.17 -3.39
N VAL A 695 20.65 5.01 -4.34
CA VAL A 695 20.27 4.58 -5.69
C VAL A 695 21.49 4.03 -6.43
N GLU A 696 22.62 4.74 -6.38
CA GLU A 696 23.85 4.29 -7.04
C GLU A 696 24.33 2.94 -6.48
N ARG A 697 24.34 2.76 -5.16
CA ARG A 697 24.68 1.48 -4.51
C ARG A 697 23.76 0.35 -4.95
N LEU A 698 22.46 0.61 -5.00
CA LEU A 698 21.45 -0.38 -5.42
C LEU A 698 21.64 -0.80 -6.88
N ILE A 699 21.88 0.16 -7.77
CA ILE A 699 22.10 -0.09 -9.21
C ILE A 699 23.38 -0.87 -9.45
N ARG A 700 24.46 -0.54 -8.72
CA ARG A 700 25.71 -1.29 -8.82
C ARG A 700 25.51 -2.74 -8.37
N TRP A 701 24.84 -2.92 -7.23
CA TRP A 701 24.57 -4.25 -6.69
C TRP A 701 23.66 -5.10 -7.59
N ILE A 702 22.55 -4.57 -8.10
CA ILE A 702 21.62 -5.34 -8.92
C ILE A 702 22.20 -5.76 -10.28
N ARG A 703 23.22 -5.05 -10.78
CA ARG A 703 23.97 -5.43 -12.00
C ARG A 703 24.88 -6.63 -11.77
N GLU A 704 25.37 -6.82 -10.55
CA GLU A 704 26.35 -7.84 -10.21
C GLU A 704 25.68 -9.15 -9.73
N VAL A 705 24.51 -9.03 -9.10
CA VAL A 705 23.80 -10.19 -8.54
C VAL A 705 22.88 -10.82 -9.60
N PRO A 706 23.10 -12.09 -9.99
CA PRO A 706 22.19 -12.80 -10.89
C PRO A 706 20.78 -12.89 -10.32
N ALA A 707 19.79 -12.74 -11.18
CA ALA A 707 18.38 -12.84 -10.83
C ALA A 707 17.66 -13.89 -11.68
N VAL A 708 16.76 -14.64 -11.07
CA VAL A 708 15.94 -15.65 -11.75
C VAL A 708 14.48 -15.60 -11.30
N ARG A 709 13.58 -15.89 -12.23
CA ARG A 709 12.18 -16.17 -11.96
C ARG A 709 11.97 -17.67 -11.94
N LEU A 710 11.24 -18.16 -10.96
CA LEU A 710 10.98 -19.59 -10.77
C LEU A 710 9.48 -19.82 -10.61
N ASP A 711 8.83 -20.29 -11.68
CA ASP A 711 7.45 -20.75 -11.65
C ASP A 711 7.43 -22.24 -11.33
N PHE A 712 6.65 -22.70 -10.33
CA PHE A 712 6.67 -24.11 -9.91
C PHE A 712 5.39 -24.58 -9.20
N GLY A 713 5.12 -25.88 -9.31
CA GLY A 713 4.11 -26.58 -8.51
C GLY A 713 4.71 -27.41 -7.37
N ASP A 714 5.81 -28.12 -7.62
CA ASP A 714 6.52 -28.96 -6.65
C ASP A 714 7.79 -28.27 -6.10
N PRO A 715 7.85 -27.93 -4.80
CA PRO A 715 9.03 -27.29 -4.20
C PRO A 715 10.32 -28.11 -4.30
N GLU A 716 10.25 -29.44 -4.27
CA GLU A 716 11.45 -30.31 -4.29
C GLU A 716 12.08 -30.35 -5.69
N GLU A 717 11.25 -30.43 -6.73
CA GLU A 717 11.69 -30.30 -8.12
C GLU A 717 12.30 -28.91 -8.38
N ALA A 718 11.62 -27.85 -7.89
CA ALA A 718 12.06 -26.47 -8.01
C ALA A 718 13.42 -26.23 -7.33
N ALA A 719 13.63 -26.79 -6.13
CA ALA A 719 14.92 -26.73 -5.43
C ALA A 719 16.03 -27.45 -6.22
N CYS A 720 15.76 -28.64 -6.75
CA CYS A 720 16.71 -29.37 -7.61
C CYS A 720 17.09 -28.56 -8.86
N CYS A 721 16.10 -27.96 -9.53
CA CYS A 721 16.31 -27.13 -10.71
C CYS A 721 17.20 -25.90 -10.39
N LEU A 722 16.93 -25.22 -9.27
CA LEU A 722 17.69 -24.05 -8.85
C LEU A 722 19.15 -24.40 -8.52
N LEU A 723 19.38 -25.51 -7.83
CA LEU A 723 20.73 -25.94 -7.44
C LEU A 723 21.55 -26.51 -8.60
N ALA A 724 20.89 -27.14 -9.58
CA ALA A 724 21.55 -27.61 -10.80
C ALA A 724 22.19 -26.44 -11.58
N ARG A 725 21.55 -25.27 -11.59
CA ARG A 725 22.12 -24.03 -12.17
C ARG A 725 23.37 -23.56 -11.42
N GLY A 726 23.36 -23.66 -10.08
CA GLY A 726 24.49 -23.27 -9.24
C GLY A 726 25.75 -24.14 -9.42
N ARG A 727 25.61 -25.34 -10.01
CA ARG A 727 26.72 -26.26 -10.30
C ARG A 727 27.29 -26.13 -11.71
N SER A 728 26.66 -25.34 -12.58
CA SER A 728 27.22 -25.04 -13.90
C SER A 728 28.18 -23.85 -13.80
N PRO A 729 29.47 -24.01 -14.13
CA PRO A 729 30.39 -22.88 -14.12
C PRO A 729 29.91 -21.84 -15.12
N ALA A 730 29.95 -20.56 -14.73
CA ALA A 730 29.64 -19.43 -15.59
C ALA A 730 30.40 -19.55 -16.92
N GLY A 731 29.67 -19.79 -18.01
CA GLY A 731 30.25 -19.90 -19.34
C GLY A 731 29.33 -20.61 -20.33
N THR A 732 28.98 -19.89 -21.39
CA THR A 732 28.34 -20.30 -22.65
C THR A 732 26.81 -20.47 -22.66
N GLY A 733 26.16 -19.56 -23.38
CA GLY A 733 24.74 -19.52 -23.70
C GLY A 733 24.31 -18.10 -24.01
#